data_AF-A0A6A5UBZ6-F1
#
_entry.id   AF-A0A6A5UBZ6-F1
#
_cell.length_a   1.000
_cell.length_b   1.000
_cell.length_c   1.000
_cell.angle_alpha   90.00
_cell.angle_beta   90.00
_cell.angle_gamma   90.00
#
_symmetry.space_group_name_H-M   'P 1'
#
loop_
_entity.id
_entity.type
_entity.pdbx_description
1 polymer ?
#
loop_
_entity_poly.entity_id
_entity_poly.type
_entity_poly.pdbx_seq_one_letter_code
_entity_poly.pdbx_strand_id
1 'polypeptide(L)'
;MRRLDDEPDDEGAPLQIYHDDENASVHSDDADADADAVLIAGSEASGEEYYAQEPYYVRKYIPSRLLRAWRATVVWVQGPHPPRPWKIRPLFPAVQLTPLQFLNNYFPKRKHKITLLVFFYFCWFLSFSLVLHRSAFAADIPGYGSPVRVKCTDRLWNDGNGCGLNGDLCRPFDNSSVPFRCPANCKRVQLLTPHAVGDQVLNYRPLVVGGPTDEEETLEHTYYRADSFICGAAIHAGFINDASGGCGVLSFGGEKTGYPSVKRKHITSIGFDSYFPSSFSFLSGTASKCRDLRWPLLGVSLTFTILLSLFTSSPAVFFPSIFFGIFFHVALASDPPNLTDYYAIVSIALGRFLPASFCMFAVYKFFVRRTLQGLHAQFEKTLLWLGGCWVGALNNYTFDKIPIQRLTPSDIKQQPGAIPALIIIILTLFFIALGQAWCLRVEGRLPRYLALYGIYIVVLLALVAIPKMNVRIHHYILGLLLVAGTSMQTRPSLLFQGILIGLFINGVARWGFDSILQTPAELRGNAPLGTLLPVITAPIIHNNSHHLGLRPNITFEWELPFPKDYDGISVLVNDVERFRGYEDAGLEPFTWVRHIEGLNEYFRFAYFSGSVRSDYTKAGTWRGEDGGWVGMESGPS
;
A
#
# COMPACT_ATOMS: atom_id res chain seq x y z
N MET A 1 48.12 -20.55 -33.79
CA MET A 1 49.18 -20.42 -34.82
C MET A 1 49.46 -18.92 -35.02
N ARG A 2 50.46 -18.51 -35.82
CA ARG A 2 50.81 -17.08 -36.05
C ARG A 2 49.60 -16.31 -36.65
N ARG A 3 49.30 -15.02 -36.35
CA ARG A 3 50.08 -13.79 -36.05
C ARG A 3 50.54 -13.06 -37.33
N LEU A 4 50.45 -11.72 -37.29
CA LEU A 4 50.87 -10.70 -38.27
C LEU A 4 49.92 -10.50 -39.46
N ASP A 5 49.58 -9.30 -39.94
CA ASP A 5 49.54 -7.88 -39.45
C ASP A 5 48.38 -7.18 -40.28
N ASP A 6 48.12 -5.87 -40.48
CA ASP A 6 48.77 -4.55 -40.23
C ASP A 6 47.71 -3.39 -40.31
N GLU A 7 48.11 -2.10 -40.20
CA GLU A 7 47.27 -0.86 -40.35
C GLU A 7 47.86 0.08 -41.48
N PRO A 8 47.65 1.44 -41.65
CA PRO A 8 47.01 2.49 -40.82
C PRO A 8 46.15 3.58 -41.57
N ASP A 9 45.74 4.62 -40.83
CA ASP A 9 45.36 6.03 -41.20
C ASP A 9 44.05 6.29 -42.02
N ASP A 10 43.35 7.44 -41.92
CA ASP A 10 43.74 8.82 -41.54
C ASP A 10 42.63 9.65 -40.79
N GLU A 11 42.98 10.88 -40.34
CA GLU A 11 42.31 11.91 -39.51
C GLU A 11 40.82 12.28 -39.81
N GLY A 12 40.07 13.03 -38.96
CA GLY A 12 40.29 13.80 -37.70
C GLY A 12 39.08 14.73 -37.43
N ALA A 13 38.96 15.60 -36.42
CA ALA A 13 39.67 15.92 -35.16
C ALA A 13 38.70 16.70 -34.20
N PRO A 14 39.10 17.47 -33.14
CA PRO A 14 39.17 16.94 -31.77
C PRO A 14 38.38 17.73 -30.69
N LEU A 15 38.54 17.31 -29.42
CA LEU A 15 38.09 18.00 -28.19
C LEU A 15 39.08 19.10 -27.72
N GLN A 16 38.63 20.02 -26.85
CA GLN A 16 39.48 21.00 -26.14
C GLN A 16 39.25 20.99 -24.61
N ILE A 17 40.30 21.36 -23.85
CA ILE A 17 40.41 21.27 -22.38
C ILE A 17 41.28 22.43 -21.84
N TYR A 18 40.77 23.17 -20.83
CA TYR A 18 41.49 24.22 -20.02
C TYR A 18 42.08 25.41 -20.84
N HIS A 19 42.62 26.49 -20.25
CA HIS A 19 43.00 26.79 -18.85
C HIS A 19 42.66 28.27 -18.46
N ASP A 20 42.70 28.58 -17.15
CA ASP A 20 42.67 29.96 -16.62
C ASP A 20 43.99 30.72 -16.87
N ASP A 21 43.94 32.07 -16.86
CA ASP A 21 45.11 32.96 -16.76
C ASP A 21 44.80 34.19 -15.88
N GLU A 22 45.80 34.65 -15.11
CA GLU A 22 45.79 35.90 -14.31
C GLU A 22 47.01 36.78 -14.65
N ASN A 23 46.89 38.07 -14.31
CA ASN A 23 47.99 39.00 -13.93
C ASN A 23 48.66 39.85 -15.04
N ALA A 24 49.46 40.82 -14.58
CA ALA A 24 50.05 42.00 -15.23
C ALA A 24 49.06 43.17 -15.48
N SER A 25 49.39 44.44 -15.21
CA SER A 25 50.66 45.04 -14.76
C SER A 25 50.45 46.22 -13.77
N VAL A 26 51.54 46.71 -13.15
CA VAL A 26 51.56 47.83 -12.18
C VAL A 26 52.52 48.92 -12.66
N HIS A 27 52.10 50.19 -12.56
CA HIS A 27 52.89 51.46 -12.49
C HIS A 27 51.90 52.64 -12.59
N SER A 28 52.20 53.88 -12.18
CA SER A 28 52.71 54.47 -10.91
C SER A 28 52.56 56.01 -11.05
N ASP A 29 52.65 56.77 -9.94
CA ASP A 29 52.84 58.24 -9.92
C ASP A 29 51.66 59.10 -10.48
N ASP A 30 51.38 60.36 -10.13
CA ASP A 30 51.64 61.26 -8.98
C ASP A 30 50.60 62.43 -9.07
N ALA A 31 50.33 63.37 -8.15
CA ALA A 31 50.76 63.72 -6.79
C ALA A 31 49.63 64.56 -6.10
N ASP A 32 49.89 65.12 -4.89
CA ASP A 32 49.20 66.24 -4.19
C ASP A 32 47.68 66.10 -3.83
N ALA A 33 47.23 66.24 -2.56
CA ALA A 33 47.27 67.36 -1.60
C ALA A 33 46.19 68.45 -1.87
N ASP A 34 45.50 69.09 -0.91
CA ASP A 34 45.54 69.06 0.57
C ASP A 34 44.16 69.49 1.16
N ALA A 35 43.91 69.19 2.45
CA ALA A 35 42.89 69.77 3.37
C ALA A 35 41.39 69.74 2.93
N ASP A 36 40.37 69.96 3.80
CA ASP A 36 40.33 70.18 5.26
C ASP A 36 39.06 69.52 5.87
N ALA A 37 38.95 69.45 7.20
CA ALA A 37 37.87 68.74 7.91
C ALA A 37 36.81 69.66 8.54
N VAL A 38 35.52 69.34 8.33
CA VAL A 38 34.40 69.90 9.13
C VAL A 38 33.41 68.81 9.54
N LEU A 39 33.24 68.64 10.86
CA LEU A 39 32.14 67.91 11.47
C LEU A 39 31.07 68.91 11.96
N ILE A 40 29.85 68.83 11.41
CA ILE A 40 28.64 69.41 12.03
C ILE A 40 27.53 68.36 11.98
N ALA A 41 26.76 68.26 13.06
CA ALA A 41 25.69 67.27 13.21
C ALA A 41 24.30 67.91 13.22
N GLY A 42 23.36 67.28 12.50
CA GLY A 42 21.93 67.32 12.81
C GLY A 42 21.06 68.34 12.07
N SER A 43 20.10 67.81 11.31
CA SER A 43 18.70 68.29 11.31
C SER A 43 17.77 67.15 10.86
N GLU A 44 16.45 67.33 11.04
CA GLU A 44 15.42 66.32 10.78
C GLU A 44 14.73 66.49 9.42
N ALA A 45 13.90 65.50 9.06
CA ALA A 45 12.99 65.44 7.91
C ALA A 45 13.66 65.31 6.51
N SER A 46 13.00 64.74 5.49
CA SER A 46 11.64 64.15 5.40
C SER A 46 11.67 62.76 4.73
N GLY A 47 10.62 61.96 4.92
CA GLY A 47 10.50 60.64 4.28
C GLY A 47 9.72 60.72 2.96
N GLU A 48 10.28 60.17 1.88
CA GLU A 48 9.59 60.03 0.60
C GLU A 48 8.75 58.73 0.56
N GLU A 49 7.42 58.86 0.44
CA GLU A 49 6.54 57.71 0.18
C GLU A 49 6.58 57.32 -1.31
N TYR A 50 7.20 56.17 -1.62
CA TYR A 50 7.13 55.56 -2.94
C TYR A 50 5.71 55.06 -3.24
N TYR A 51 4.91 55.87 -3.95
CA TYR A 51 3.55 55.54 -4.36
C TYR A 51 3.51 54.42 -5.42
N ALA A 52 3.37 53.18 -4.97
CA ALA A 52 3.08 52.03 -5.85
C ALA A 52 1.66 52.14 -6.44
N GLN A 53 1.56 52.30 -7.75
CA GLN A 53 0.31 52.60 -8.46
C GLN A 53 -0.52 51.31 -8.71
N GLU A 54 -1.51 51.02 -7.86
CA GLU A 54 -2.39 49.84 -8.03
C GLU A 54 -3.26 49.91 -9.31
N PRO A 55 -3.51 48.77 -9.98
CA PRO A 55 -4.37 48.70 -11.17
C PRO A 55 -5.84 48.98 -10.83
N TYR A 56 -6.32 50.15 -11.24
CA TYR A 56 -7.55 50.77 -10.71
C TYR A 56 -8.87 50.06 -11.09
N TYR A 57 -8.89 49.28 -12.17
CA TYR A 57 -10.13 48.89 -12.86
C TYR A 57 -10.96 47.79 -12.20
N VAL A 58 -10.37 46.93 -11.35
CA VAL A 58 -11.09 45.79 -10.73
C VAL A 58 -11.99 46.23 -9.56
N ARG A 59 -11.73 47.38 -8.94
CA ARG A 59 -12.41 47.82 -7.71
C ARG A 59 -13.90 48.21 -7.88
N LYS A 60 -14.39 48.42 -9.10
CA LYS A 60 -15.70 49.08 -9.35
C LYS A 60 -16.95 48.21 -9.04
N TYR A 61 -16.80 46.88 -8.95
CA TYR A 61 -17.94 45.96 -8.83
C TYR A 61 -18.03 45.18 -7.50
N ILE A 62 -17.10 45.39 -6.55
CA ILE A 62 -17.09 44.67 -5.27
C ILE A 62 -17.75 45.53 -4.17
N PRO A 63 -18.82 45.05 -3.49
CA PRO A 63 -19.47 45.78 -2.41
C PRO A 63 -18.51 46.24 -1.29
N SER A 64 -18.68 47.46 -0.79
CA SER A 64 -17.78 48.08 0.22
C SER A 64 -17.73 47.34 1.57
N ARG A 65 -18.69 46.46 1.85
CA ARG A 65 -18.64 45.51 2.99
C ARG A 65 -17.68 44.36 2.72
N LEU A 66 -17.68 43.78 1.51
CA LEU A 66 -16.75 42.72 1.10
C LEU A 66 -15.30 43.25 1.00
N LEU A 67 -15.09 44.45 0.46
CA LEU A 67 -13.75 45.08 0.44
C LEU A 67 -13.16 45.30 1.85
N ARG A 68 -13.99 45.70 2.83
CA ARG A 68 -13.56 45.83 4.23
C ARG A 68 -13.31 44.47 4.89
N ALA A 69 -14.19 43.49 4.68
CA ALA A 69 -13.99 42.13 5.16
C ALA A 69 -12.71 41.50 4.59
N TRP A 70 -12.45 41.66 3.30
CA TRP A 70 -11.22 41.20 2.64
C TRP A 70 -9.96 41.80 3.26
N ARG A 71 -9.90 43.13 3.44
CA ARG A 71 -8.75 43.78 4.10
C ARG A 71 -8.56 43.28 5.53
N ALA A 72 -9.63 43.15 6.31
CA ALA A 72 -9.57 42.59 7.67
C ALA A 72 -9.07 41.13 7.67
N THR A 73 -9.50 40.30 6.71
CA THR A 73 -9.02 38.92 6.54
C THR A 73 -7.55 38.88 6.16
N VAL A 74 -7.07 39.72 5.24
CA VAL A 74 -5.65 39.77 4.85
C VAL A 74 -4.76 40.10 6.05
N VAL A 75 -5.10 41.16 6.81
CA VAL A 75 -4.39 41.54 8.04
C VAL A 75 -4.50 40.44 9.11
N TRP A 76 -5.66 39.79 9.24
CA TRP A 76 -5.81 38.67 10.16
C TRP A 76 -4.93 37.47 9.76
N VAL A 77 -4.85 37.12 8.48
CA VAL A 77 -4.06 35.98 7.96
C VAL A 77 -2.55 36.23 8.11
N GLN A 78 -2.08 37.47 8.03
CA GLN A 78 -0.68 37.83 8.31
C GLN A 78 -0.24 37.46 9.73
N GLY A 79 -1.14 37.55 10.71
CA GLY A 79 -0.86 37.13 12.09
C GLY A 79 -0.42 38.28 13.02
N PRO A 80 0.19 37.97 14.18
CA PRO A 80 0.67 38.98 15.11
C PRO A 80 2.03 39.55 14.66
N HIS A 81 2.22 40.85 14.86
CA HIS A 81 3.52 41.52 14.76
C HIS A 81 3.98 41.96 16.17
N PRO A 82 5.17 41.57 16.64
CA PRO A 82 6.10 40.62 16.03
C PRO A 82 5.55 39.17 16.03
N PRO A 83 5.99 38.33 15.07
CA PRO A 83 5.60 36.92 15.00
C PRO A 83 6.13 36.13 16.21
N ARG A 84 5.35 35.18 16.72
CA ARG A 84 5.66 34.46 17.96
C ARG A 84 5.96 32.99 17.66
N PRO A 85 7.25 32.60 17.48
CA PRO A 85 7.63 31.22 17.16
C PRO A 85 7.27 30.27 18.30
N TRP A 86 6.66 29.13 17.97
CA TRP A 86 6.38 28.10 18.97
C TRP A 86 7.68 27.41 19.41
N LYS A 87 7.78 27.14 20.72
CA LYS A 87 8.81 26.28 21.30
C LYS A 87 8.20 25.42 22.40
N ILE A 88 8.64 24.17 22.50
CA ILE A 88 8.21 23.27 23.57
C ILE A 88 9.01 23.57 24.83
N ARG A 89 8.32 24.02 25.89
CA ARG A 89 8.84 23.97 27.27
C ARG A 89 8.74 22.51 27.75
N PRO A 90 9.85 21.81 28.01
CA PRO A 90 9.81 20.37 28.32
C PRO A 90 9.08 20.07 29.64
N LEU A 91 8.28 19.00 29.67
CA LEU A 91 7.71 18.46 30.91
C LEU A 91 8.82 17.77 31.71
N PHE A 92 9.04 18.19 32.96
CA PHE A 92 10.15 17.76 33.82
C PHE A 92 11.55 17.95 33.18
N PRO A 93 12.01 19.21 32.99
CA PRO A 93 13.23 19.51 32.21
C PRO A 93 14.49 18.73 32.61
N ALA A 94 14.69 18.44 33.90
CA ALA A 94 15.81 17.63 34.38
C ALA A 94 15.81 16.21 33.78
N VAL A 95 14.66 15.51 33.86
CA VAL A 95 14.48 14.16 33.28
C VAL A 95 14.70 14.20 31.76
N GLN A 96 14.14 15.22 31.08
CA GLN A 96 14.26 15.39 29.63
C GLN A 96 15.71 15.61 29.17
N LEU A 97 16.54 16.23 29.99
CA LEU A 97 17.96 16.48 29.72
C LEU A 97 18.88 15.35 30.18
N THR A 98 18.45 14.47 31.09
CA THR A 98 19.28 13.43 31.72
C THR A 98 20.00 12.54 30.68
N PRO A 99 19.38 12.05 29.58
CA PRO A 99 20.10 11.26 28.58
C PRO A 99 21.23 12.04 27.89
N LEU A 100 21.01 13.32 27.58
CA LEU A 100 22.02 14.17 26.96
C LEU A 100 23.14 14.53 27.94
N GLN A 101 22.82 14.74 29.22
CA GLN A 101 23.80 14.96 30.28
C GLN A 101 24.67 13.71 30.47
N PHE A 102 24.07 12.52 30.54
CA PHE A 102 24.81 11.25 30.59
C PHE A 102 25.80 11.11 29.41
N LEU A 103 25.33 11.31 28.18
CA LEU A 103 26.20 11.25 26.99
C LEU A 103 27.32 12.32 27.01
N ASN A 104 27.02 13.53 27.51
CA ASN A 104 28.02 14.59 27.63
C ASN A 104 29.07 14.29 28.71
N ASN A 105 28.68 13.68 29.82
CA ASN A 105 29.57 13.39 30.95
C ASN A 105 30.54 12.24 30.61
N TYR A 106 30.04 11.13 30.05
CA TYR A 106 30.87 9.96 29.73
C TYR A 106 31.59 10.08 28.38
N PHE A 107 31.01 10.78 27.39
CA PHE A 107 31.58 10.91 26.04
C PHE A 107 31.68 12.37 25.58
N PRO A 108 32.35 13.29 26.30
CA PRO A 108 32.31 14.73 26.03
C PRO A 108 32.81 15.11 24.63
N LYS A 109 33.93 14.51 24.18
CA LYS A 109 34.60 14.86 22.91
C LYS A 109 33.78 14.44 21.69
N ARG A 110 33.65 15.33 20.68
CA ARG A 110 32.92 15.05 19.42
C ARG A 110 33.38 13.76 18.72
N LYS A 111 34.69 13.46 18.74
CA LYS A 111 35.24 12.19 18.21
C LYS A 111 34.60 10.97 18.90
N HIS A 112 34.52 10.96 20.24
CA HIS A 112 33.93 9.84 20.99
C HIS A 112 32.45 9.62 20.64
N LYS A 113 31.68 10.71 20.50
CA LYS A 113 30.25 10.63 20.11
C LYS A 113 30.08 10.08 18.69
N ILE A 114 30.98 10.39 17.76
CA ILE A 114 30.98 9.83 16.40
C ILE A 114 31.35 8.33 16.44
N THR A 115 32.41 7.94 17.15
CA THR A 115 32.81 6.53 17.30
C THR A 115 31.69 5.69 17.92
N LEU A 116 31.05 6.18 18.99
CA LEU A 116 29.92 5.52 19.65
C LEU A 116 28.72 5.39 18.69
N LEU A 117 28.44 6.41 17.88
CA LEU A 117 27.35 6.38 16.89
C LEU A 117 27.61 5.40 15.75
N VAL A 118 28.84 5.30 15.25
CA VAL A 118 29.24 4.32 14.23
C VAL A 118 29.15 2.90 14.78
N PHE A 119 29.64 2.66 16.00
CA PHE A 119 29.48 1.37 16.69
C PHE A 119 28.00 1.02 16.92
N PHE A 120 27.18 1.99 17.30
CA PHE A 120 25.74 1.82 17.48
C PHE A 120 25.03 1.43 16.17
N TYR A 121 25.36 2.06 15.04
CA TYR A 121 24.84 1.66 13.72
C TYR A 121 25.33 0.26 13.32
N PHE A 122 26.59 -0.10 13.58
CA PHE A 122 27.10 -1.44 13.32
C PHE A 122 26.35 -2.50 14.14
N CYS A 123 26.14 -2.27 15.44
CA CYS A 123 25.38 -3.16 16.31
C CYS A 123 23.90 -3.28 15.88
N TRP A 124 23.27 -2.18 15.43
CA TRP A 124 21.93 -2.25 14.84
C TRP A 124 21.94 -3.07 13.56
N PHE A 125 22.82 -2.77 12.61
CA PHE A 125 22.88 -3.47 11.32
C PHE A 125 23.17 -4.96 11.48
N LEU A 126 24.12 -5.33 12.35
CA LEU A 126 24.45 -6.72 12.64
C LEU A 126 23.27 -7.46 13.29
N SER A 127 22.65 -6.89 14.33
CA SER A 127 21.53 -7.54 15.01
C SER A 127 20.27 -7.62 14.13
N PHE A 128 19.98 -6.57 13.36
CA PHE A 128 18.92 -6.56 12.36
C PHE A 128 19.18 -7.62 11.29
N SER A 129 20.33 -7.60 10.61
CA SER A 129 20.66 -8.56 9.54
C SER A 129 20.73 -10.01 10.00
N LEU A 130 21.22 -10.31 11.22
CA LEU A 130 21.24 -11.69 11.74
C LEU A 130 19.82 -12.22 12.01
N VAL A 131 18.95 -11.43 12.64
CA VAL A 131 17.55 -11.83 12.87
C VAL A 131 16.77 -11.84 11.55
N LEU A 132 17.07 -10.93 10.62
CA LEU A 132 16.46 -10.86 9.30
C LEU A 132 16.82 -12.08 8.45
N HIS A 133 18.09 -12.50 8.43
CA HIS A 133 18.53 -13.72 7.77
C HIS A 133 17.83 -14.96 8.36
N ARG A 134 17.78 -15.08 9.69
CA ARG A 134 17.02 -16.13 10.41
C ARG A 134 15.50 -16.08 10.12
N SER A 135 14.97 -14.92 9.70
CA SER A 135 13.55 -14.73 9.37
C SER A 135 13.25 -14.91 7.89
N ALA A 136 14.18 -14.61 6.99
CA ALA A 136 14.02 -14.68 5.55
C ALA A 136 14.26 -16.12 5.07
N PHE A 137 15.42 -16.67 5.40
CA PHE A 137 15.84 -18.02 5.02
C PHE A 137 15.38 -19.01 6.08
N ALA A 138 14.27 -19.69 5.80
CA ALA A 138 13.87 -20.88 6.53
C ALA A 138 14.86 -22.02 6.23
N ALA A 139 15.05 -22.93 7.18
CA ALA A 139 15.68 -24.21 6.88
C ALA A 139 14.77 -25.02 5.95
N ASP A 140 15.37 -25.83 5.09
CA ASP A 140 14.66 -26.71 4.17
C ASP A 140 13.73 -27.68 4.90
N ILE A 141 12.60 -27.99 4.27
CA ILE A 141 11.73 -29.06 4.74
C ILE A 141 12.33 -30.40 4.28
N PRO A 142 12.61 -31.36 5.19
CA PRO A 142 13.22 -32.63 4.84
C PRO A 142 12.43 -33.36 3.74
N GLY A 143 13.08 -33.67 2.62
CA GLY A 143 12.48 -34.32 1.45
C GLY A 143 11.82 -33.37 0.44
N TYR A 144 11.59 -32.09 0.77
CA TYR A 144 10.86 -31.14 -0.10
C TYR A 144 11.63 -29.84 -0.41
N GLY A 145 12.72 -29.54 0.30
CA GLY A 145 13.57 -28.37 0.02
C GLY A 145 13.06 -27.05 0.61
N SER A 146 13.52 -25.93 0.05
CA SER A 146 13.27 -24.59 0.59
C SER A 146 11.81 -24.15 0.37
N PRO A 147 11.06 -23.74 1.42
CA PRO A 147 9.65 -23.39 1.27
C PRO A 147 9.44 -21.99 0.65
N VAL A 148 8.62 -21.94 -0.39
CA VAL A 148 8.27 -20.71 -1.12
C VAL A 148 7.44 -19.78 -0.23
N ARG A 149 7.84 -18.51 -0.15
CA ARG A 149 7.09 -17.48 0.59
C ARG A 149 5.76 -17.17 -0.12
N VAL A 150 4.65 -17.46 0.54
CA VAL A 150 3.30 -17.10 0.08
C VAL A 150 2.74 -15.91 0.86
N LYS A 151 1.82 -15.17 0.25
CA LYS A 151 1.08 -14.06 0.86
C LYS A 151 -0.16 -14.60 1.59
N CYS A 152 -0.72 -13.82 2.51
CA CYS A 152 -1.99 -14.17 3.18
C CYS A 152 -3.20 -14.27 2.22
N THR A 153 -3.09 -13.73 1.01
CA THR A 153 -4.10 -13.75 -0.07
C THR A 153 -3.75 -14.71 -1.21
N ASP A 154 -2.61 -15.40 -1.14
CA ASP A 154 -2.24 -16.35 -2.20
C ASP A 154 -3.05 -17.63 -2.06
N ARG A 155 -3.44 -18.16 -3.22
CA ARG A 155 -4.34 -19.31 -3.45
C ARG A 155 -3.88 -20.02 -4.73
N LEU A 156 -4.41 -21.21 -4.97
CA LEU A 156 -4.01 -22.08 -6.08
C LEU A 156 -4.94 -21.98 -7.31
N TRP A 157 -6.02 -21.19 -7.21
CA TRP A 157 -6.97 -20.90 -8.29
C TRP A 157 -7.14 -19.39 -8.52
N ASN A 158 -7.22 -18.96 -9.77
CA ASN A 158 -7.41 -17.55 -10.18
C ASN A 158 -8.91 -17.20 -10.30
N ASP A 159 -9.26 -15.91 -10.22
CA ASP A 159 -10.67 -15.49 -10.38
C ASP A 159 -11.19 -15.71 -11.82
N GLY A 160 -12.46 -16.11 -11.95
CA GLY A 160 -13.18 -16.18 -13.22
C GLY A 160 -12.55 -17.15 -14.21
N ASN A 161 -12.21 -16.67 -15.41
CA ASN A 161 -11.52 -17.45 -16.44
C ASN A 161 -9.97 -17.41 -16.31
N GLY A 162 -9.43 -16.93 -15.18
CA GLY A 162 -7.98 -16.81 -14.97
C GLY A 162 -7.21 -18.14 -14.88
N CYS A 163 -7.91 -19.27 -14.82
CA CYS A 163 -7.35 -20.62 -14.98
C CYS A 163 -7.53 -21.19 -16.40
N GLY A 164 -8.16 -20.45 -17.31
CA GLY A 164 -8.51 -20.89 -18.66
C GLY A 164 -9.57 -22.00 -18.70
N LEU A 165 -9.86 -22.46 -19.92
CA LEU A 165 -10.78 -23.56 -20.17
C LEU A 165 -10.36 -24.80 -19.37
N ASN A 166 -11.34 -25.48 -18.75
CA ASN A 166 -11.19 -26.60 -17.83
C ASN A 166 -10.26 -26.38 -16.61
N GLY A 167 -9.77 -25.16 -16.40
CA GLY A 167 -8.79 -24.82 -15.39
C GLY A 167 -7.34 -25.17 -15.77
N ASP A 168 -7.06 -25.46 -17.04
CA ASP A 168 -5.78 -26.04 -17.48
C ASP A 168 -4.54 -25.18 -17.13
N LEU A 169 -4.68 -23.87 -16.96
CA LEU A 169 -3.59 -22.95 -16.55
C LEU A 169 -3.32 -22.94 -15.04
N CYS A 170 -4.19 -23.56 -14.22
CA CYS A 170 -4.03 -23.72 -12.77
C CYS A 170 -3.68 -25.17 -12.38
N ARG A 171 -3.18 -25.97 -13.33
CA ARG A 171 -2.60 -27.29 -13.07
C ARG A 171 -1.23 -27.17 -12.36
N PRO A 172 -0.77 -28.20 -11.62
CA PRO A 172 -1.40 -29.51 -11.41
C PRO A 172 -2.60 -29.46 -10.44
N PHE A 173 -3.50 -30.43 -10.55
CA PHE A 173 -4.66 -30.58 -9.63
C PHE A 173 -4.46 -31.69 -8.58
N ASP A 174 -3.49 -32.57 -8.78
CA ASP A 174 -3.27 -33.78 -7.98
C ASP A 174 -1.80 -34.26 -8.09
N ASN A 175 -1.42 -35.32 -7.35
CA ASN A 175 -0.13 -36.02 -7.44
C ASN A 175 1.11 -35.11 -7.38
N SER A 176 1.01 -34.03 -6.62
CA SER A 176 2.02 -32.98 -6.53
C SER A 176 1.93 -32.28 -5.19
N SER A 177 3.04 -31.70 -4.75
CA SER A 177 3.15 -31.06 -3.44
C SER A 177 4.05 -29.84 -3.50
N VAL A 178 3.78 -28.85 -2.66
CA VAL A 178 4.49 -27.55 -2.66
C VAL A 178 4.91 -27.19 -1.25
N PRO A 179 6.22 -27.00 -0.98
CA PRO A 179 6.68 -26.46 0.30
C PRO A 179 6.36 -24.96 0.35
N PHE A 180 5.52 -24.54 1.29
CA PHE A 180 4.99 -23.17 1.37
C PHE A 180 5.31 -22.54 2.72
N ARG A 181 5.46 -21.20 2.76
CA ARG A 181 5.71 -20.44 3.99
C ARG A 181 4.81 -19.23 4.14
N CYS A 182 4.01 -19.26 5.20
CA CYS A 182 3.04 -18.23 5.55
C CYS A 182 3.58 -17.26 6.61
N PRO A 183 3.39 -15.94 6.41
CA PRO A 183 3.70 -14.93 7.41
C PRO A 183 2.74 -14.96 8.61
N ALA A 184 3.09 -14.21 9.66
CA ALA A 184 2.22 -14.01 10.82
C ALA A 184 1.07 -13.01 10.54
N ASN A 185 -0.04 -13.17 11.27
CA ASN A 185 -1.20 -12.30 11.29
C ASN A 185 -1.97 -12.26 9.94
N CYS A 186 -2.20 -13.45 9.37
CA CYS A 186 -2.99 -13.69 8.15
C CYS A 186 -4.48 -13.95 8.43
N LYS A 187 -4.86 -14.42 9.63
CA LYS A 187 -6.25 -14.75 10.00
C LYS A 187 -7.25 -13.60 9.79
N ARG A 188 -6.77 -12.36 9.93
CA ARG A 188 -7.53 -11.12 9.75
C ARG A 188 -7.67 -10.67 8.30
N VAL A 189 -7.06 -11.37 7.34
CA VAL A 189 -7.07 -11.00 5.93
C VAL A 189 -8.38 -11.46 5.30
N GLN A 190 -8.97 -10.60 4.49
CA GLN A 190 -10.32 -10.72 3.96
C GLN A 190 -10.31 -10.47 2.45
N LEU A 191 -11.34 -10.95 1.78
CA LEU A 191 -11.70 -10.50 0.43
C LEU A 191 -11.98 -8.99 0.44
N LEU A 192 -11.37 -8.28 -0.51
CA LEU A 192 -11.53 -6.82 -0.73
C LEU A 192 -12.19 -6.52 -2.11
N THR A 193 -12.73 -7.58 -2.72
CA THR A 193 -13.47 -7.67 -3.98
C THR A 193 -14.48 -8.81 -3.81
N PRO A 194 -15.66 -8.74 -4.46
CA PRO A 194 -16.56 -9.89 -4.55
C PRO A 194 -15.85 -11.15 -5.07
N HIS A 195 -16.24 -12.31 -4.56
CA HIS A 195 -15.78 -13.62 -5.05
C HIS A 195 -16.92 -14.64 -4.94
N ALA A 196 -17.14 -15.38 -6.02
CA ALA A 196 -18.19 -16.40 -6.12
C ALA A 196 -17.79 -17.72 -5.46
N VAL A 197 -18.71 -18.33 -4.72
CA VAL A 197 -18.61 -19.74 -4.27
C VAL A 197 -20.01 -20.35 -4.34
N GLY A 198 -20.26 -21.18 -5.36
CA GLY A 198 -21.59 -21.76 -5.58
C GLY A 198 -22.62 -20.70 -5.95
N ASP A 199 -23.70 -20.59 -5.17
CA ASP A 199 -24.69 -19.51 -5.29
C ASP A 199 -24.20 -18.18 -4.68
N GLN A 200 -23.42 -18.26 -3.60
CA GLN A 200 -23.01 -17.12 -2.79
C GLN A 200 -21.99 -16.20 -3.48
N VAL A 201 -22.08 -14.92 -3.14
CA VAL A 201 -21.07 -13.88 -3.44
C VAL A 201 -20.50 -13.37 -2.12
N LEU A 202 -19.19 -13.53 -1.95
CA LEU A 202 -18.48 -13.26 -0.70
C LEU A 202 -17.69 -11.96 -0.78
N ASN A 203 -17.75 -11.13 0.25
CA ASN A 203 -16.90 -9.94 0.42
C ASN A 203 -16.62 -9.69 1.92
N TYR A 204 -15.57 -8.94 2.25
CA TYR A 204 -15.18 -8.57 3.63
C TYR A 204 -15.07 -9.73 4.65
N ARG A 205 -14.77 -10.95 4.19
CA ARG A 205 -14.50 -12.15 5.02
C ARG A 205 -13.29 -12.93 4.49
N PRO A 206 -12.62 -13.78 5.30
CA PRO A 206 -11.57 -14.67 4.81
C PRO A 206 -12.13 -15.67 3.78
N LEU A 207 -11.39 -15.92 2.69
CA LEU A 207 -11.71 -16.96 1.72
C LEU A 207 -11.05 -18.28 2.14
N VAL A 208 -11.84 -19.18 2.73
CA VAL A 208 -11.45 -20.55 3.11
C VAL A 208 -12.67 -21.42 2.85
N VAL A 209 -12.65 -22.23 1.80
CA VAL A 209 -13.77 -23.09 1.38
C VAL A 209 -13.44 -24.54 1.74
N GLY A 210 -14.29 -25.17 2.55
CA GLY A 210 -14.02 -26.50 3.13
C GLY A 210 -13.32 -26.48 4.50
N GLY A 211 -12.84 -27.64 4.92
CA GLY A 211 -12.39 -27.88 6.29
C GLY A 211 -12.25 -29.37 6.61
N PRO A 212 -12.26 -29.75 7.89
CA PRO A 212 -12.36 -31.14 8.31
C PRO A 212 -13.73 -31.74 7.95
N THR A 213 -13.74 -32.99 7.49
CA THR A 213 -14.97 -33.78 7.24
C THR A 213 -15.29 -34.80 8.33
N ASP A 214 -14.48 -34.85 9.39
CA ASP A 214 -14.54 -35.79 10.50
C ASP A 214 -14.79 -35.08 11.84
N GLU A 215 -15.46 -35.76 12.78
CA GLU A 215 -15.77 -35.19 14.11
C GLU A 215 -14.52 -34.97 14.98
N GLU A 216 -13.46 -35.73 14.74
CA GLU A 216 -12.14 -35.56 15.40
C GLU A 216 -11.33 -34.38 14.82
N GLU A 217 -11.82 -33.77 13.74
CA GLU A 217 -11.18 -32.69 12.99
C GLU A 217 -9.69 -32.96 12.60
N THR A 218 -9.34 -34.18 12.19
CA THR A 218 -7.96 -34.58 11.86
C THR A 218 -7.42 -33.85 10.62
N LEU A 219 -6.09 -33.75 10.51
CA LEU A 219 -5.45 -33.14 9.32
C LEU A 219 -5.62 -34.00 8.06
N GLU A 220 -5.78 -35.31 8.22
CA GLU A 220 -5.87 -36.28 7.11
C GLU A 220 -7.25 -36.24 6.44
N HIS A 221 -8.30 -35.98 7.24
CA HIS A 221 -9.66 -35.72 6.74
C HIS A 221 -9.98 -34.21 6.60
N THR A 222 -8.96 -33.34 6.51
CA THR A 222 -9.11 -31.90 6.25
C THR A 222 -8.65 -31.53 4.84
N TYR A 223 -9.57 -31.00 4.01
CA TYR A 223 -9.24 -30.49 2.67
C TYR A 223 -9.98 -29.19 2.33
N TYR A 224 -9.38 -28.43 1.41
CA TYR A 224 -9.84 -27.10 0.98
C TYR A 224 -9.91 -26.99 -0.54
N ARG A 225 -10.87 -26.20 -1.03
CA ARG A 225 -10.99 -25.86 -2.47
C ARG A 225 -9.84 -24.91 -2.86
N ALA A 226 -9.26 -25.08 -4.06
CA ALA A 226 -7.99 -24.43 -4.46
C ALA A 226 -8.02 -22.88 -4.50
N ASP A 227 -9.18 -22.25 -4.55
CA ASP A 227 -9.39 -20.80 -4.42
C ASP A 227 -9.17 -20.27 -2.98
N SER A 228 -9.15 -21.15 -1.99
CA SER A 228 -8.90 -20.80 -0.58
C SER A 228 -7.54 -20.14 -0.37
N PHE A 229 -7.49 -19.10 0.47
CA PHE A 229 -6.24 -18.49 0.93
C PHE A 229 -5.41 -19.54 1.68
N ILE A 230 -4.24 -19.92 1.15
CA ILE A 230 -3.39 -21.01 1.67
C ILE A 230 -3.10 -20.82 3.17
N CYS A 231 -2.75 -19.59 3.56
CA CYS A 231 -2.47 -19.25 4.97
C CYS A 231 -3.73 -19.19 5.84
N GLY A 232 -4.89 -18.84 5.28
CA GLY A 232 -6.17 -18.89 6.00
C GLY A 232 -6.57 -20.34 6.29
N ALA A 233 -6.49 -21.21 5.28
CA ALA A 233 -6.71 -22.64 5.38
C ALA A 233 -5.73 -23.32 6.37
N ALA A 234 -4.44 -22.97 6.32
CA ALA A 234 -3.42 -23.53 7.23
C ALA A 234 -3.65 -23.13 8.70
N ILE A 235 -4.18 -21.92 8.95
CA ILE A 235 -4.58 -21.48 10.30
C ILE A 235 -5.89 -22.15 10.72
N HIS A 236 -6.87 -22.27 9.82
CA HIS A 236 -8.15 -22.94 10.08
C HIS A 236 -7.93 -24.41 10.47
N ALA A 237 -7.13 -25.14 9.69
CA ALA A 237 -6.70 -26.52 9.96
C ALA A 237 -5.89 -26.69 11.26
N GLY A 238 -5.42 -25.60 11.89
CA GLY A 238 -4.50 -25.65 13.03
C GLY A 238 -3.08 -26.12 12.68
N PHE A 239 -2.76 -26.31 11.39
CA PHE A 239 -1.46 -26.73 10.88
C PHE A 239 -0.37 -25.68 11.15
N ILE A 240 -0.73 -24.39 11.13
CA ILE A 240 0.12 -23.27 11.60
C ILE A 240 -0.64 -22.36 12.57
N ASN A 241 0.11 -21.52 13.29
CA ASN A 241 -0.43 -20.55 14.23
C ASN A 241 -0.33 -19.11 13.70
N ASP A 242 -1.44 -18.37 13.73
CA ASP A 242 -1.54 -16.99 13.23
C ASP A 242 -0.51 -16.04 13.85
N ALA A 243 -0.25 -16.13 15.16
CA ALA A 243 0.67 -15.21 15.84
C ALA A 243 2.15 -15.37 15.43
N SER A 244 2.53 -16.50 14.82
CA SER A 244 3.93 -16.82 14.44
C SER A 244 4.13 -17.11 12.95
N GLY A 245 3.06 -17.26 12.18
CA GLY A 245 3.12 -17.88 10.86
C GLY A 245 3.62 -19.33 10.97
N GLY A 246 4.10 -19.87 9.85
CA GLY A 246 4.68 -21.21 9.76
C GLY A 246 4.95 -21.64 8.31
N CYS A 247 5.46 -22.84 8.14
CA CYS A 247 5.66 -23.49 6.84
C CYS A 247 5.49 -24.99 6.99
N GLY A 248 5.19 -25.63 5.87
CA GLY A 248 5.08 -27.06 5.73
C GLY A 248 4.87 -27.37 4.25
N VAL A 249 4.31 -28.53 3.97
CA VAL A 249 3.99 -28.94 2.60
C VAL A 249 2.47 -29.01 2.45
N LEU A 250 1.95 -28.35 1.43
CA LEU A 250 0.60 -28.62 0.95
C LEU A 250 0.68 -29.71 -0.11
N SER A 251 -0.28 -30.64 -0.10
CA SER A 251 -0.47 -31.60 -1.18
C SER A 251 -1.69 -31.18 -1.96
N PHE A 252 -1.59 -31.25 -3.29
CA PHE A 252 -2.78 -31.36 -4.12
C PHE A 252 -3.44 -32.73 -3.87
N GLY A 253 -4.75 -32.81 -4.07
CA GLY A 253 -5.56 -34.01 -3.81
C GLY A 253 -6.70 -34.24 -4.80
N GLY A 254 -6.63 -33.61 -5.97
CA GLY A 254 -7.57 -33.80 -7.08
C GLY A 254 -8.97 -33.24 -6.84
N GLU A 255 -9.91 -33.79 -7.60
CA GLU A 255 -11.32 -33.49 -7.44
C GLU A 255 -11.86 -34.02 -6.10
N LYS A 256 -12.69 -33.21 -5.45
CA LYS A 256 -13.45 -33.58 -4.25
C LYS A 256 -14.89 -33.06 -4.37
N THR A 257 -15.79 -33.72 -3.65
CA THR A 257 -17.24 -33.49 -3.65
C THR A 257 -17.68 -33.06 -2.25
N GLY A 258 -18.26 -31.86 -2.13
CA GLY A 258 -18.75 -31.34 -0.86
C GLY A 258 -17.63 -30.79 0.02
N TYR A 259 -17.76 -29.53 0.41
CA TYR A 259 -16.81 -28.82 1.26
C TYR A 259 -17.58 -28.27 2.47
N PRO A 260 -17.27 -28.68 3.72
CA PRO A 260 -18.09 -28.34 4.87
C PRO A 260 -17.82 -26.92 5.40
N SER A 261 -18.88 -26.30 5.92
CA SER A 261 -18.84 -25.01 6.63
C SER A 261 -18.58 -25.25 8.13
N VAL A 262 -17.35 -25.03 8.58
CA VAL A 262 -16.85 -25.34 9.93
C VAL A 262 -16.24 -24.08 10.56
N LYS A 263 -16.21 -23.99 11.89
CA LYS A 263 -15.70 -22.81 12.63
C LYS A 263 -14.45 -23.12 13.46
N ARG A 264 -13.31 -23.30 12.80
CA ARG A 264 -12.05 -23.71 13.44
C ARG A 264 -11.07 -22.55 13.65
N LYS A 265 -10.39 -22.52 14.81
CA LYS A 265 -9.43 -21.46 15.25
C LYS A 265 -9.93 -20.00 15.07
N HIS A 266 -11.24 -19.79 15.23
CA HIS A 266 -11.98 -18.54 14.98
C HIS A 266 -11.90 -17.99 13.53
N ILE A 267 -11.68 -18.86 12.55
CA ILE A 267 -12.10 -18.64 11.16
C ILE A 267 -13.39 -19.47 10.98
N THR A 268 -14.37 -18.96 10.23
CA THR A 268 -15.51 -19.77 9.76
C THR A 268 -15.31 -19.97 8.27
N SER A 269 -15.18 -21.21 7.82
CA SER A 269 -15.07 -21.53 6.41
C SER A 269 -16.36 -21.23 5.65
N ILE A 270 -16.32 -21.47 4.34
CA ILE A 270 -17.47 -21.44 3.44
C ILE A 270 -17.78 -22.87 3.04
N GLY A 271 -19.07 -23.21 3.06
CA GLY A 271 -19.55 -24.48 2.51
C GLY A 271 -19.70 -24.40 0.99
N PHE A 272 -19.41 -25.48 0.30
CA PHE A 272 -19.68 -25.63 -1.13
C PHE A 272 -20.16 -27.05 -1.40
N ASP A 273 -21.44 -27.20 -1.71
CA ASP A 273 -22.22 -28.44 -1.79
C ASP A 273 -22.15 -29.10 -3.19
N SER A 274 -20.99 -28.99 -3.83
CA SER A 274 -20.73 -29.59 -5.14
C SER A 274 -19.26 -30.01 -5.30
N TYR A 275 -18.90 -30.42 -6.51
CA TYR A 275 -17.56 -30.85 -6.88
C TYR A 275 -16.69 -29.70 -7.40
N PHE A 276 -15.39 -29.79 -7.18
CA PHE A 276 -14.41 -28.86 -7.74
C PHE A 276 -13.10 -29.60 -8.10
N PRO A 277 -12.49 -29.35 -9.26
CA PRO A 277 -11.47 -30.24 -9.84
C PRO A 277 -10.11 -30.20 -9.14
N SER A 278 -9.86 -29.21 -8.27
CA SER A 278 -8.58 -29.05 -7.57
C SER A 278 -8.78 -28.72 -6.09
N SER A 279 -8.33 -29.63 -5.23
CA SER A 279 -8.36 -29.50 -3.77
C SER A 279 -6.96 -29.64 -3.20
N PHE A 280 -6.73 -29.10 -2.01
CA PHE A 280 -5.47 -29.29 -1.29
C PHE A 280 -5.68 -29.60 0.20
N SER A 281 -4.71 -30.32 0.77
CA SER A 281 -4.58 -30.63 2.19
C SER A 281 -3.16 -30.29 2.67
N PHE A 282 -2.87 -30.46 3.96
CA PHE A 282 -1.56 -30.21 4.55
C PHE A 282 -0.93 -31.51 5.05
N LEU A 283 0.30 -31.80 4.62
CA LEU A 283 0.95 -33.07 4.96
C LEU A 283 1.37 -33.10 6.44
N SER A 284 0.72 -33.99 7.21
CA SER A 284 1.07 -34.32 8.60
C SER A 284 2.58 -34.51 8.79
N GLY A 285 3.11 -34.01 9.90
CA GLY A 285 4.54 -34.08 10.22
C GLY A 285 5.46 -33.09 9.48
N THR A 286 5.03 -32.48 8.36
CA THR A 286 5.88 -31.51 7.61
C THR A 286 5.92 -30.10 8.21
N ALA A 287 5.11 -29.81 9.23
CA ALA A 287 5.00 -28.50 9.86
C ALA A 287 6.30 -28.09 10.59
N SER A 288 7.04 -27.13 10.02
CA SER A 288 8.37 -26.72 10.49
C SER A 288 8.34 -25.39 11.27
N LYS A 289 9.31 -25.22 12.20
CA LYS A 289 9.39 -24.07 13.14
C LYS A 289 10.02 -22.80 12.53
N CYS A 290 9.84 -22.58 11.23
CA CYS A 290 10.30 -21.45 10.42
C CYS A 290 9.53 -20.13 10.71
N ARG A 291 9.42 -19.77 11.99
CA ARG A 291 8.64 -18.62 12.49
C ARG A 291 8.92 -17.32 11.72
N ASP A 292 7.88 -16.51 11.56
CA ASP A 292 8.00 -15.12 11.11
C ASP A 292 8.53 -14.26 12.27
N LEU A 293 9.74 -13.70 12.12
CA LEU A 293 10.40 -12.93 13.19
C LEU A 293 10.19 -11.41 13.05
N ARG A 294 9.17 -10.95 12.30
CA ARG A 294 8.88 -9.50 12.19
C ARG A 294 8.68 -8.81 13.53
N TRP A 295 8.07 -9.48 14.51
CA TRP A 295 7.83 -8.94 15.85
C TRP A 295 9.13 -8.81 16.68
N PRO A 296 10.00 -9.84 16.75
CA PRO A 296 11.39 -9.67 17.21
C PRO A 296 12.17 -8.56 16.50
N LEU A 297 12.10 -8.48 15.17
CA LEU A 297 12.75 -7.42 14.37
C LEU A 297 12.21 -6.02 14.73
N LEU A 298 10.92 -5.92 15.04
CA LEU A 298 10.31 -4.67 15.50
C LEU A 298 10.80 -4.32 16.90
N GLY A 299 10.94 -5.30 17.80
CA GLY A 299 11.54 -5.09 19.13
C GLY A 299 12.98 -4.55 19.05
N VAL A 300 13.82 -5.14 18.18
CA VAL A 300 15.17 -4.63 17.89
C VAL A 300 15.10 -3.19 17.35
N SER A 301 14.28 -2.97 16.32
CA SER A 301 14.22 -1.67 15.63
C SER A 301 13.65 -0.56 16.51
N LEU A 302 12.65 -0.86 17.35
CA LEU A 302 12.15 0.03 18.41
C LEU A 302 13.25 0.36 19.41
N THR A 303 13.98 -0.64 19.92
CA THR A 303 15.04 -0.44 20.91
C THR A 303 16.11 0.52 20.39
N PHE A 304 16.64 0.28 19.19
CA PHE A 304 17.66 1.14 18.60
C PHE A 304 17.11 2.53 18.21
N THR A 305 15.89 2.64 17.67
CA THR A 305 15.31 3.96 17.36
C THR A 305 15.00 4.78 18.62
N ILE A 306 14.51 4.17 19.69
CA ILE A 306 14.25 4.80 21.00
C ILE A 306 15.55 5.27 21.64
N LEU A 307 16.58 4.43 21.71
CA LEU A 307 17.89 4.82 22.27
C LEU A 307 18.51 5.98 21.46
N LEU A 308 18.52 5.88 20.13
CA LEU A 308 19.01 6.98 19.28
C LEU A 308 18.22 8.27 19.51
N SER A 309 16.88 8.17 19.64
CA SER A 309 16.02 9.30 19.96
C SER A 309 16.38 9.96 21.29
N LEU A 310 16.49 9.18 22.37
CA LEU A 310 16.76 9.73 23.69
C LEU A 310 18.15 10.40 23.78
N PHE A 311 19.18 9.82 23.18
CA PHE A 311 20.55 10.31 23.28
C PHE A 311 20.97 11.32 22.19
N THR A 312 20.13 11.62 21.18
CA THR A 312 20.49 12.51 20.06
C THR A 312 19.69 13.82 20.03
N SER A 313 20.35 14.94 20.34
CA SER A 313 19.79 16.30 20.18
C SER A 313 19.93 16.89 18.78
N SER A 314 20.78 16.33 17.91
CA SER A 314 21.01 16.84 16.54
C SER A 314 19.93 16.36 15.56
N PRO A 315 19.14 17.26 14.93
CA PRO A 315 18.16 16.86 13.91
C PRO A 315 18.81 16.18 12.70
N ALA A 316 20.05 16.56 12.36
CA ALA A 316 20.79 16.03 11.22
C ALA A 316 21.32 14.60 11.43
N VAL A 317 21.39 14.13 12.68
CA VAL A 317 21.66 12.73 13.00
C VAL A 317 20.34 11.99 13.23
N PHE A 318 19.44 12.57 14.01
CA PHE A 318 18.18 11.92 14.36
C PHE A 318 17.32 11.61 13.14
N PHE A 319 16.97 12.60 12.30
CA PHE A 319 16.00 12.37 11.23
C PHE A 319 16.47 11.35 10.18
N PRO A 320 17.66 11.46 9.56
CA PRO A 320 18.07 10.53 8.51
C PRO A 320 18.20 9.10 9.01
N SER A 321 18.69 8.90 10.24
CA SER A 321 18.90 7.56 10.81
C SER A 321 17.60 6.89 11.25
N ILE A 322 16.63 7.65 11.78
CA ILE A 322 15.29 7.10 12.03
C ILE A 322 14.59 6.78 10.71
N PHE A 323 14.68 7.64 9.70
CA PHE A 323 14.14 7.35 8.36
C PHE A 323 14.77 6.08 7.76
N PHE A 324 16.10 5.96 7.76
CA PHE A 324 16.82 4.77 7.28
C PHE A 324 16.35 3.50 8.00
N GLY A 325 16.40 3.50 9.34
CA GLY A 325 16.10 2.33 10.15
C GLY A 325 14.64 1.87 10.00
N ILE A 326 13.69 2.81 9.97
CA ILE A 326 12.27 2.48 9.78
C ILE A 326 11.98 2.09 8.32
N PHE A 327 12.61 2.72 7.33
CA PHE A 327 12.42 2.37 5.91
C PHE A 327 12.84 0.92 5.63
N PHE A 328 14.06 0.52 6.04
CA PHE A 328 14.49 -0.86 5.86
C PHE A 328 13.76 -1.85 6.76
N HIS A 329 13.30 -1.43 7.95
CA HIS A 329 12.40 -2.26 8.76
C HIS A 329 11.09 -2.58 8.02
N VAL A 330 10.44 -1.58 7.43
CA VAL A 330 9.20 -1.79 6.67
C VAL A 330 9.48 -2.63 5.42
N ALA A 331 10.43 -2.18 4.58
CA ALA A 331 10.70 -2.77 3.27
C ALA A 331 11.17 -4.25 3.33
N LEU A 332 11.76 -4.68 4.44
CA LEU A 332 12.37 -6.01 4.57
C LEU A 332 11.69 -6.92 5.61
N ALA A 333 10.93 -6.37 6.58
CA ALA A 333 10.38 -7.13 7.71
C ALA A 333 8.86 -6.93 7.96
N SER A 334 8.39 -5.73 8.32
CA SER A 334 6.99 -5.56 8.78
C SER A 334 5.95 -5.50 7.65
N ASP A 335 6.31 -4.92 6.50
CA ASP A 335 5.44 -4.78 5.33
C ASP A 335 6.28 -4.78 4.03
N PRO A 336 6.99 -5.87 3.72
CA PRO A 336 7.81 -5.97 2.52
C PRO A 336 6.94 -6.08 1.25
N PRO A 337 7.47 -5.70 0.06
CA PRO A 337 6.80 -5.89 -1.22
C PRO A 337 6.26 -7.32 -1.44
N ASN A 338 5.20 -7.43 -2.24
CA ASN A 338 4.43 -8.66 -2.51
C ASN A 338 5.16 -9.67 -3.42
N LEU A 339 6.41 -10.03 -3.10
CA LEU A 339 7.24 -10.96 -3.85
C LEU A 339 7.52 -12.27 -3.07
N THR A 340 7.75 -13.34 -3.82
CA THR A 340 8.10 -14.67 -3.31
C THR A 340 9.59 -14.79 -3.00
N ASP A 341 10.46 -14.28 -3.88
CA ASP A 341 11.91 -14.20 -3.68
C ASP A 341 12.31 -13.05 -2.74
N TYR A 342 13.30 -13.32 -1.88
CA TYR A 342 13.85 -12.36 -0.94
C TYR A 342 14.95 -11.46 -1.56
N TYR A 343 15.70 -11.93 -2.55
CA TYR A 343 16.71 -11.10 -3.21
C TYR A 343 16.07 -9.98 -4.03
N ALA A 344 14.97 -10.27 -4.72
CA ALA A 344 14.12 -9.29 -5.39
C ALA A 344 13.49 -8.28 -4.42
N ILE A 345 13.10 -8.69 -3.20
CA ILE A 345 12.67 -7.77 -2.13
C ILE A 345 13.78 -6.78 -1.77
N VAL A 346 15.02 -7.26 -1.58
CA VAL A 346 16.18 -6.39 -1.27
C VAL A 346 16.49 -5.45 -2.43
N SER A 347 16.47 -5.93 -3.67
CA SER A 347 16.68 -5.13 -4.88
C SER A 347 15.65 -3.98 -4.99
N ILE A 348 14.36 -4.30 -4.84
CA ILE A 348 13.29 -3.30 -4.86
C ILE A 348 13.39 -2.32 -3.69
N ALA A 349 13.77 -2.77 -2.49
CA ALA A 349 13.98 -1.89 -1.34
C ALA A 349 15.08 -0.86 -1.60
N LEU A 350 16.22 -1.29 -2.17
CA LEU A 350 17.33 -0.40 -2.53
C LEU A 350 16.94 0.59 -3.64
N GLY A 351 16.28 0.12 -4.71
CA GLY A 351 15.81 0.97 -5.80
C GLY A 351 14.81 2.04 -5.36
N ARG A 352 13.96 1.75 -4.37
CA ARG A 352 13.02 2.71 -3.77
C ARG A 352 13.68 3.66 -2.76
N PHE A 353 14.75 3.22 -2.08
CA PHE A 353 15.39 3.98 -1.00
C PHE A 353 16.04 5.29 -1.48
N LEU A 354 16.68 5.31 -2.65
CA LEU A 354 17.36 6.51 -3.16
C LEU A 354 16.40 7.69 -3.44
N PRO A 355 15.34 7.56 -4.27
CA PRO A 355 14.37 8.63 -4.46
C PRO A 355 13.61 8.97 -3.15
N ALA A 356 13.31 7.99 -2.30
CA ALA A 356 12.73 8.24 -0.97
C ALA A 356 13.62 9.12 -0.09
N SER A 357 14.94 8.90 -0.12
CA SER A 357 15.94 9.70 0.58
C SER A 357 16.00 11.15 0.07
N PHE A 358 15.83 11.38 -1.25
CA PHE A 358 15.76 12.72 -1.82
C PHE A 358 14.50 13.48 -1.34
N CYS A 359 13.33 12.85 -1.40
CA CYS A 359 12.09 13.42 -0.85
C CYS A 359 12.22 13.76 0.63
N MET A 360 12.81 12.85 1.42
CA MET A 360 13.01 13.03 2.85
C MET A 360 14.11 14.05 3.19
N PHE A 361 15.13 14.24 2.36
CA PHE A 361 16.07 15.35 2.48
C PHE A 361 15.38 16.71 2.29
N ALA A 362 14.49 16.84 1.31
CA ALA A 362 13.71 18.07 1.12
C ALA A 362 12.77 18.33 2.31
N VAL A 363 11.98 17.33 2.73
CA VAL A 363 11.09 17.40 3.90
C VAL A 363 11.87 17.72 5.19
N TYR A 364 13.08 17.17 5.35
CA TYR A 364 13.99 17.52 6.43
C TYR A 364 14.41 19.00 6.39
N LYS A 365 14.94 19.45 5.25
CA LYS A 365 15.53 20.78 5.06
C LYS A 365 14.51 21.90 5.30
N PHE A 366 13.28 21.73 4.84
CA PHE A 366 12.24 22.77 4.89
C PHE A 366 11.28 22.67 6.09
N PHE A 367 10.99 21.46 6.58
CA PHE A 367 9.92 21.23 7.57
C PHE A 367 10.43 20.62 8.88
N VAL A 368 10.98 19.41 8.86
CA VAL A 368 11.33 18.67 10.09
C VAL A 368 12.42 19.35 10.90
N ARG A 369 13.44 19.93 10.22
CA ARG A 369 14.51 20.68 10.90
C ARG A 369 13.95 21.81 11.77
N ARG A 370 12.89 22.51 11.35
CA ARG A 370 12.27 23.58 12.15
C ARG A 370 11.60 23.05 13.41
N THR A 371 10.88 21.94 13.29
CA THR A 371 10.21 21.28 14.43
C THR A 371 11.22 20.75 15.45
N LEU A 372 12.36 20.21 15.02
CA LEU A 372 13.33 19.53 15.90
C LEU A 372 14.52 20.38 16.36
N GLN A 373 14.89 21.46 15.67
CA GLN A 373 16.07 22.27 16.04
C GLN A 373 15.87 22.96 17.41
N GLY A 374 16.81 22.72 18.34
CA GLY A 374 16.72 23.21 19.72
C GLY A 374 15.68 22.49 20.60
N LEU A 375 15.17 21.33 20.17
CA LEU A 375 14.21 20.56 20.97
C LEU A 375 14.92 19.75 22.08
N HIS A 376 14.87 20.27 23.30
CA HIS A 376 15.48 19.63 24.47
C HIS A 376 14.60 18.58 25.17
N ALA A 377 13.34 18.41 24.75
CA ALA A 377 12.40 17.43 25.31
C ALA A 377 12.59 16.02 24.70
N GLN A 378 13.59 15.26 25.16
CA GLN A 378 13.95 13.98 24.52
C GLN A 378 12.88 12.90 24.66
N PHE A 379 12.22 12.77 25.83
CA PHE A 379 11.13 11.80 26.00
C PHE A 379 9.89 12.20 25.22
N GLU A 380 9.56 13.50 25.14
CA GLU A 380 8.43 13.98 24.33
C GLU A 380 8.66 13.77 22.83
N LYS A 381 9.87 14.04 22.33
CA LYS A 381 10.27 13.74 20.94
C LYS A 381 10.16 12.24 20.65
N THR A 382 10.58 11.40 21.59
CA THR A 382 10.54 9.94 21.47
C THR A 382 9.09 9.42 21.45
N LEU A 383 8.23 9.89 22.36
CA LEU A 383 6.85 9.43 22.45
C LEU A 383 5.97 9.99 21.30
N LEU A 384 6.07 11.28 21.00
CA LEU A 384 5.19 11.93 20.02
C LEU A 384 5.70 11.74 18.59
N TRP A 385 6.94 12.15 18.31
CA TRP A 385 7.45 12.15 16.93
C TRP A 385 7.87 10.76 16.48
N LEU A 386 8.70 10.05 17.26
CA LEU A 386 9.13 8.69 16.91
C LEU A 386 7.97 7.68 17.08
N GLY A 387 7.20 7.77 18.16
CA GLY A 387 5.99 6.95 18.34
C GLY A 387 4.97 7.16 17.21
N GLY A 388 4.70 8.43 16.84
CA GLY A 388 3.88 8.75 15.68
C GLY A 388 4.44 8.18 14.37
N CYS A 389 5.75 8.25 14.16
CA CYS A 389 6.41 7.68 12.98
C CYS A 389 6.26 6.16 12.90
N TRP A 390 6.43 5.43 14.02
CA TRP A 390 6.14 3.99 14.07
C TRP A 390 4.67 3.67 13.83
N VAL A 391 3.74 4.46 14.36
CA VAL A 391 2.29 4.30 14.13
C VAL A 391 1.92 4.47 12.65
N GLY A 392 2.54 5.41 11.94
CA GLY A 392 2.36 5.58 10.50
C GLY A 392 3.09 4.52 9.65
N ALA A 393 4.30 4.11 10.06
CA ALA A 393 5.09 3.11 9.33
C ALA A 393 4.46 1.70 9.38
N LEU A 394 3.76 1.39 10.47
CA LEU A 394 2.98 0.17 10.67
C LEU A 394 1.51 0.35 10.27
N ASN A 395 1.24 1.11 9.20
CA ASN A 395 -0.11 1.39 8.66
C ASN A 395 -0.98 0.13 8.55
N ASN A 396 -0.38 -0.95 8.05
CA ASN A 396 -0.95 -2.29 7.90
C ASN A 396 -1.28 -3.01 9.23
N TYR A 397 -0.96 -2.42 10.38
CA TYR A 397 -1.36 -2.84 11.72
C TYR A 397 -2.12 -1.75 12.50
N THR A 398 -2.14 -0.50 12.04
CA THR A 398 -2.76 0.65 12.70
C THR A 398 -4.00 1.14 11.94
N PHE A 399 -3.83 1.92 10.87
CA PHE A 399 -4.92 2.61 10.18
C PHE A 399 -5.67 1.73 9.17
N ASP A 400 -5.06 0.69 8.59
CA ASP A 400 -5.74 -0.22 7.63
C ASP A 400 -6.82 -1.12 8.28
N LYS A 401 -7.01 -0.98 9.61
CA LYS A 401 -8.12 -1.58 10.37
C LYS A 401 -9.37 -0.69 10.43
N ILE A 402 -9.26 0.58 10.02
CA ILE A 402 -10.40 1.48 9.92
C ILE A 402 -11.27 0.99 8.75
N PRO A 403 -12.61 0.91 8.91
CA PRO A 403 -13.51 0.31 7.91
C PRO A 403 -13.76 1.26 6.72
N ILE A 404 -12.71 1.76 6.07
CA ILE A 404 -12.78 2.64 4.89
C ILE A 404 -11.67 2.19 3.92
N GLN A 405 -11.83 1.01 3.32
CA GLN A 405 -10.81 0.46 2.40
C GLN A 405 -10.86 1.10 1.01
N ARG A 406 -12.04 1.57 0.60
CA ARG A 406 -12.31 2.26 -0.66
C ARG A 406 -13.32 3.37 -0.41
N LEU A 407 -13.18 4.51 -1.09
CA LEU A 407 -14.08 5.67 -0.93
C LEU A 407 -15.22 5.69 -1.96
N THR A 408 -15.62 4.52 -2.51
CA THR A 408 -16.72 4.46 -3.48
C THR A 408 -18.10 4.43 -2.78
N PRO A 409 -19.17 4.91 -3.44
CA PRO A 409 -20.53 4.86 -2.88
C PRO A 409 -21.09 3.45 -2.64
N SER A 410 -20.55 2.42 -3.30
CA SER A 410 -20.91 1.02 -3.05
C SER A 410 -20.20 0.45 -1.84
N ASP A 411 -18.88 0.65 -1.76
CA ASP A 411 -18.05 0.08 -0.68
C ASP A 411 -18.42 0.69 0.68
N ILE A 412 -18.69 2.00 0.73
CA ILE A 412 -19.14 2.71 1.95
C ILE A 412 -20.51 2.21 2.45
N LYS A 413 -21.34 1.62 1.58
CA LYS A 413 -22.63 1.02 1.95
C LYS A 413 -22.50 -0.45 2.37
N GLN A 414 -21.60 -1.21 1.76
CA GLN A 414 -21.39 -2.63 2.06
C GLN A 414 -20.46 -2.86 3.27
N GLN A 415 -19.48 -1.99 3.49
CA GLN A 415 -18.48 -2.16 4.55
C GLN A 415 -19.06 -1.74 5.92
N PRO A 416 -19.17 -2.67 6.90
CA PRO A 416 -19.78 -2.37 8.19
C PRO A 416 -18.97 -1.33 8.98
N GLY A 417 -19.63 -0.24 9.39
CA GLY A 417 -19.04 0.84 10.16
C GLY A 417 -18.33 1.93 9.34
N ALA A 418 -18.35 1.88 8.00
CA ALA A 418 -17.66 2.85 7.14
C ALA A 418 -18.14 4.29 7.33
N ILE A 419 -19.47 4.51 7.31
CA ILE A 419 -20.08 5.84 7.44
C ILE A 419 -19.67 6.57 8.74
N PRO A 420 -19.83 6.01 9.95
CA PRO A 420 -19.42 6.69 11.18
C PRO A 420 -17.90 6.89 11.26
N ALA A 421 -17.09 5.93 10.78
CA ALA A 421 -15.63 6.11 10.73
C ALA A 421 -15.22 7.28 9.83
N LEU A 422 -15.86 7.43 8.67
CA LEU A 422 -15.59 8.51 7.72
C LEU A 422 -15.92 9.89 8.32
N ILE A 423 -17.06 10.01 8.99
CA ILE A 423 -17.47 11.24 9.69
C ILE A 423 -16.46 11.62 10.78
N ILE A 424 -16.05 10.66 11.62
CA ILE A 424 -15.06 10.89 12.70
C ILE A 424 -13.71 11.35 12.13
N ILE A 425 -13.25 10.77 11.03
CA ILE A 425 -11.98 11.13 10.38
C ILE A 425 -12.06 12.54 9.77
N ILE A 426 -13.13 12.87 9.04
CA ILE A 426 -13.30 14.20 8.42
C ILE A 426 -13.32 15.29 9.49
N LEU A 427 -14.09 15.10 10.57
CA LEU A 427 -14.14 16.06 11.69
C LEU A 427 -12.77 16.19 12.39
N THR A 428 -12.09 15.07 12.61
CA THR A 428 -10.76 15.05 13.25
C THR A 428 -9.72 15.80 12.41
N LEU A 429 -9.66 15.52 11.11
CA LEU A 429 -8.76 16.21 10.17
C LEU A 429 -9.09 17.71 10.05
N PHE A 430 -10.36 18.09 10.09
CA PHE A 430 -10.80 19.49 10.11
C PHE A 430 -10.30 20.24 11.34
N PHE A 431 -10.48 19.69 12.55
CA PHE A 431 -9.97 20.32 13.78
C PHE A 431 -8.44 20.35 13.85
N ILE A 432 -7.75 19.31 13.32
CA ILE A 432 -6.29 19.31 13.16
C ILE A 432 -5.86 20.45 12.21
N ALA A 433 -6.50 20.59 11.05
CA ALA A 433 -6.18 21.62 10.07
C ALA A 433 -6.38 23.04 10.65
N LEU A 434 -7.49 23.29 11.35
CA LEU A 434 -7.71 24.57 12.07
C LEU A 434 -6.62 24.84 13.11
N GLY A 435 -6.25 23.84 13.91
CA GLY A 435 -5.20 23.98 14.93
C GLY A 435 -3.81 24.26 14.34
N GLN A 436 -3.44 23.58 13.25
CA GLN A 436 -2.17 23.82 12.56
C GLN A 436 -2.17 25.18 11.84
N ALA A 437 -3.28 25.58 11.20
CA ALA A 437 -3.42 26.89 10.56
C ALA A 437 -3.32 28.04 11.57
N TRP A 438 -3.95 27.90 12.74
CA TRP A 438 -3.80 28.85 13.85
C TRP A 438 -2.34 28.92 14.34
N CYS A 439 -1.67 27.79 14.49
CA CYS A 439 -0.26 27.77 14.89
C CYS A 439 0.65 28.45 13.83
N LEU A 440 0.44 28.20 12.53
CA LEU A 440 1.14 28.88 11.43
C LEU A 440 0.85 30.39 11.40
N ARG A 441 -0.37 30.80 11.74
CA ARG A 441 -0.78 32.21 11.85
C ARG A 441 -0.03 32.92 12.98
N VAL A 442 0.09 32.29 14.15
CA VAL A 442 0.79 32.87 15.31
C VAL A 442 2.29 33.10 15.04
N GLU A 443 2.90 32.31 14.15
CA GLU A 443 4.28 32.51 13.69
C GLU A 443 4.42 33.45 12.47
N GLY A 444 3.33 34.07 11.99
CA GLY A 444 3.34 34.92 10.80
C GLY A 444 3.63 34.18 9.48
N ARG A 445 3.48 32.84 9.47
CA ARG A 445 3.81 31.99 8.30
C ARG A 445 2.61 31.65 7.42
N LEU A 446 1.38 31.74 7.93
CA LEU A 446 0.16 31.29 7.26
C LEU A 446 0.02 31.73 5.78
N PRO A 447 0.30 32.99 5.36
CA PRO A 447 0.17 33.39 3.95
C PRO A 447 0.98 32.52 2.99
N ARG A 448 2.23 32.17 3.37
CA ARG A 448 3.14 31.35 2.55
C ARG A 448 2.68 29.89 2.44
N TYR A 449 2.02 29.38 3.48
CA TYR A 449 1.49 28.02 3.47
C TYR A 449 0.13 27.95 2.76
N LEU A 450 -0.71 28.99 2.83
CA LEU A 450 -1.90 29.10 1.99
C LEU A 450 -1.55 29.17 0.50
N ALA A 451 -0.47 29.88 0.13
CA ALA A 451 0.04 29.86 -1.25
C ALA A 451 0.51 28.45 -1.68
N LEU A 452 1.27 27.75 -0.82
CA LEU A 452 1.72 26.38 -1.08
C LEU A 452 0.55 25.40 -1.25
N TYR A 453 -0.43 25.43 -0.35
CA TYR A 453 -1.63 24.60 -0.45
C TYR A 453 -2.52 25.00 -1.63
N GLY A 454 -2.57 26.29 -2.00
CA GLY A 454 -3.22 26.76 -3.22
C GLY A 454 -2.59 26.14 -4.48
N ILE A 455 -1.26 26.10 -4.57
CA ILE A 455 -0.55 25.42 -5.67
C ILE A 455 -0.88 23.92 -5.68
N TYR A 456 -0.87 23.25 -4.53
CA TYR A 456 -1.26 21.82 -4.45
C TYR A 456 -2.71 21.59 -4.92
N ILE A 457 -3.65 22.47 -4.54
CA ILE A 457 -5.05 22.39 -4.98
C ILE A 457 -5.17 22.63 -6.50
N VAL A 458 -4.48 23.64 -7.05
CA VAL A 458 -4.49 23.90 -8.50
C VAL A 458 -3.91 22.72 -9.29
N VAL A 459 -2.81 22.13 -8.83
CA VAL A 459 -2.23 20.93 -9.45
C VAL A 459 -3.19 19.75 -9.36
N LEU A 460 -3.81 19.49 -8.20
CA LEU A 460 -4.80 18.40 -8.07
C LEU A 460 -6.04 18.62 -8.95
N LEU A 461 -6.55 19.85 -9.07
CA LEU A 461 -7.66 20.18 -9.97
C LEU A 461 -7.28 20.00 -11.44
N ALA A 462 -6.06 20.37 -11.84
CA ALA A 462 -5.55 20.12 -13.19
C ALA A 462 -5.42 18.61 -13.48
N LEU A 463 -5.00 17.80 -12.49
CA LEU A 463 -4.96 16.33 -12.62
C LEU A 463 -6.38 15.72 -12.70
N VAL A 464 -7.34 16.21 -11.92
CA VAL A 464 -8.77 15.79 -12.01
C VAL A 464 -9.38 16.12 -13.37
N ALA A 465 -8.92 17.18 -14.05
CA ALA A 465 -9.40 17.58 -15.36
C ALA A 465 -8.89 16.70 -16.53
N ILE A 466 -7.98 15.76 -16.28
CA ILE A 466 -7.44 14.88 -17.35
C ILE A 466 -8.46 13.77 -17.67
N PRO A 467 -8.98 13.71 -18.92
CA PRO A 467 -10.04 12.77 -19.28
C PRO A 467 -9.54 11.32 -19.24
N LYS A 468 -10.45 10.39 -18.92
CA LYS A 468 -10.21 8.94 -18.76
C LYS A 468 -9.21 8.56 -17.65
N MET A 469 -8.75 9.50 -16.82
CA MET A 469 -7.93 9.23 -15.63
C MET A 469 -8.71 9.55 -14.35
N ASN A 470 -8.26 9.01 -13.22
CA ASN A 470 -8.84 9.27 -11.90
C ASN A 470 -7.73 9.56 -10.88
N VAL A 471 -7.97 10.51 -9.97
CA VAL A 471 -7.01 10.84 -8.90
C VAL A 471 -7.11 9.86 -7.73
N ARG A 472 -6.00 9.20 -7.41
CA ARG A 472 -5.84 8.37 -6.21
C ARG A 472 -4.72 8.92 -5.33
N ILE A 473 -5.11 9.54 -4.22
CA ILE A 473 -4.13 10.11 -3.28
C ILE A 473 -3.70 9.03 -2.28
N HIS A 474 -2.69 8.25 -2.66
CA HIS A 474 -2.01 7.31 -1.77
C HIS A 474 -1.54 7.98 -0.46
N HIS A 475 -1.48 7.20 0.62
CA HIS A 475 -1.10 7.70 1.96
C HIS A 475 0.30 8.30 2.02
N TYR A 476 1.22 7.87 1.15
CA TYR A 476 2.52 8.52 1.03
C TYR A 476 2.44 9.94 0.43
N ILE A 477 1.51 10.17 -0.50
CA ILE A 477 1.25 11.48 -1.10
C ILE A 477 0.58 12.39 -0.06
N LEU A 478 -0.38 11.87 0.72
CA LEU A 478 -0.92 12.58 1.89
C LEU A 478 0.18 12.98 2.87
N GLY A 479 1.14 12.07 3.12
CA GLY A 479 2.36 12.35 3.88
C GLY A 479 3.12 13.59 3.37
N LEU A 480 3.47 13.60 2.08
CA LEU A 480 4.21 14.70 1.45
C LEU A 480 3.44 16.03 1.42
N LEU A 481 2.14 16.00 1.11
CA LEU A 481 1.31 17.21 1.04
C LEU A 481 1.09 17.84 2.43
N LEU A 482 0.83 17.03 3.45
CA LEU A 482 0.42 17.54 4.77
C LEU A 482 1.60 17.84 5.70
N VAL A 483 2.78 17.23 5.50
CA VAL A 483 3.93 17.42 6.42
C VAL A 483 4.38 18.88 6.53
N ALA A 484 4.22 19.68 5.46
CA ALA A 484 4.50 21.11 5.47
C ALA A 484 3.71 21.85 6.57
N GLY A 485 2.43 21.54 6.72
CA GLY A 485 1.54 22.10 7.73
C GLY A 485 1.91 21.77 9.18
N THR A 486 2.81 20.81 9.42
CA THR A 486 3.27 20.38 10.76
C THR A 486 4.62 20.96 11.17
N SER A 487 5.11 21.97 10.44
CA SER A 487 6.48 22.49 10.58
C SER A 487 6.73 23.45 11.76
N MET A 488 5.94 23.36 12.84
CA MET A 488 6.03 24.18 14.06
C MET A 488 6.47 23.31 15.24
N GLN A 489 7.17 23.89 16.23
CA GLN A 489 7.56 23.17 17.43
C GLN A 489 6.43 23.20 18.49
N THR A 490 5.35 22.45 18.23
CA THR A 490 4.27 22.17 19.19
C THR A 490 4.05 20.66 19.33
N ARG A 491 3.47 20.22 20.46
CA ARG A 491 3.23 18.80 20.76
C ARG A 491 2.36 18.08 19.70
N PRO A 492 1.22 18.64 19.24
CA PRO A 492 0.47 18.04 18.14
C PRO A 492 1.27 17.98 16.84
N SER A 493 2.03 19.03 16.53
CA SER A 493 2.87 19.07 15.32
C SER A 493 3.94 17.98 15.32
N LEU A 494 4.55 17.66 16.47
CA LEU A 494 5.47 16.52 16.58
C LEU A 494 4.80 15.20 16.21
N LEU A 495 3.61 14.94 16.78
CA LEU A 495 2.85 13.71 16.56
C LEU A 495 2.41 13.57 15.10
N PHE A 496 1.79 14.61 14.55
CA PHE A 496 1.29 14.60 13.16
C PHE A 496 2.44 14.53 12.15
N GLN A 497 3.54 15.25 12.38
CA GLN A 497 4.74 15.14 11.54
C GLN A 497 5.29 13.72 11.54
N GLY A 498 5.40 13.10 12.72
CA GLY A 498 5.78 11.69 12.86
C GLY A 498 4.88 10.78 12.03
N ILE A 499 3.56 10.82 12.26
CA ILE A 499 2.59 9.97 11.55
C ILE A 499 2.70 10.15 10.02
N LEU A 500 2.77 11.38 9.52
CA LEU A 500 2.85 11.66 8.07
C LEU A 500 4.15 11.13 7.44
N ILE A 501 5.28 11.18 8.15
CA ILE A 501 6.54 10.57 7.72
C ILE A 501 6.45 9.04 7.77
N GLY A 502 5.80 8.48 8.80
CA GLY A 502 5.52 7.05 8.89
C GLY A 502 4.69 6.55 7.71
N LEU A 503 3.59 7.25 7.37
CA LEU A 503 2.75 6.92 6.22
C LEU A 503 3.51 7.04 4.89
N PHE A 504 4.40 8.03 4.75
CA PHE A 504 5.32 8.11 3.61
C PHE A 504 6.24 6.90 3.52
N ILE A 505 6.87 6.52 4.64
CA ILE A 505 7.74 5.34 4.70
C ILE A 505 6.96 4.08 4.34
N ASN A 506 5.77 3.86 4.93
CA ASN A 506 4.96 2.68 4.63
C ASN A 506 4.63 2.58 3.14
N GLY A 507 4.02 3.63 2.57
CA GLY A 507 3.60 3.61 1.17
C GLY A 507 4.77 3.42 0.21
N VAL A 508 5.86 4.18 0.36
CA VAL A 508 7.00 4.08 -0.57
C VAL A 508 7.81 2.80 -0.36
N ALA A 509 7.99 2.29 0.86
CA ALA A 509 8.67 1.02 1.07
C ALA A 509 7.88 -0.15 0.48
N ARG A 510 6.58 -0.24 0.81
CA ARG A 510 5.71 -1.37 0.45
C ARG A 510 5.23 -1.33 -0.99
N TRP A 511 4.81 -0.18 -1.50
CA TRP A 511 4.18 -0.02 -2.83
C TRP A 511 5.07 0.72 -3.82
N GLY A 512 5.88 1.67 -3.37
CA GLY A 512 6.73 2.51 -4.21
C GLY A 512 6.12 3.88 -4.47
N PHE A 513 6.56 4.54 -5.55
CA PHE A 513 6.01 5.81 -6.01
C PHE A 513 4.85 5.57 -6.99
N ASP A 514 3.76 4.99 -6.47
CA ASP A 514 2.57 4.68 -7.26
C ASP A 514 1.82 5.96 -7.67
N SER A 515 1.30 5.99 -8.90
CA SER A 515 0.83 7.20 -9.58
C SER A 515 -0.29 7.92 -8.82
N ILE A 516 -0.28 9.26 -8.93
CA ILE A 516 -1.38 10.12 -8.45
C ILE A 516 -2.60 9.97 -9.37
N LEU A 517 -2.38 9.67 -10.66
CA LEU A 517 -3.41 9.39 -11.66
C LEU A 517 -3.33 7.94 -12.10
N GLN A 518 -4.41 7.20 -11.86
CA GLN A 518 -4.59 5.83 -12.31
C GLN A 518 -5.80 5.75 -13.25
N THR A 519 -5.76 4.79 -14.17
CA THR A 519 -6.88 4.47 -15.07
C THR A 519 -8.06 3.87 -14.28
N PRO A 520 -9.29 3.93 -14.81
CA PRO A 520 -10.44 3.23 -14.24
C PRO A 520 -10.21 1.73 -14.00
N ALA A 521 -9.38 1.08 -14.83
CA ALA A 521 -9.04 -0.33 -14.69
C ALA A 521 -8.13 -0.60 -13.47
N GLU A 522 -7.03 0.15 -13.33
CA GLU A 522 -6.08 0.02 -12.21
C GLU A 522 -6.73 0.31 -10.84
N LEU A 523 -7.71 1.22 -10.80
CA LEU A 523 -8.49 1.50 -9.58
C LEU A 523 -9.45 0.38 -9.18
N ARG A 524 -10.06 -0.26 -10.17
CA ARG A 524 -11.09 -1.27 -9.97
C ARG A 524 -10.48 -2.56 -9.43
N GLY A 525 -9.35 -2.98 -10.02
CA GLY A 525 -8.78 -4.31 -9.80
C GLY A 525 -9.78 -5.40 -10.20
N ASN A 526 -9.85 -6.49 -9.43
CA ASN A 526 -10.76 -7.61 -9.68
C ASN A 526 -12.24 -7.33 -9.28
N ALA A 527 -12.63 -6.08 -9.05
CA ALA A 527 -14.04 -5.74 -8.79
C ALA A 527 -14.84 -5.71 -10.11
N PRO A 528 -16.17 -5.98 -10.08
CA PRO A 528 -17.00 -5.95 -11.29
C PRO A 528 -16.87 -4.67 -12.12
N LEU A 529 -16.88 -4.85 -13.44
CA LEU A 529 -16.69 -3.83 -14.46
C LEU A 529 -17.90 -2.89 -14.60
N GLY A 530 -19.10 -3.39 -14.29
CA GLY A 530 -20.37 -2.77 -14.66
C GLY A 530 -20.75 -2.99 -16.13
N THR A 531 -20.27 -4.07 -16.75
CA THR A 531 -20.60 -4.41 -18.15
C THR A 531 -22.03 -4.90 -18.31
N LEU A 532 -22.49 -4.99 -19.56
CA LEU A 532 -23.70 -5.76 -19.89
C LEU A 532 -23.48 -7.24 -19.51
N LEU A 533 -24.53 -7.87 -19.00
CA LEU A 533 -24.56 -9.28 -18.62
C LEU A 533 -25.39 -10.05 -19.65
N PRO A 534 -25.02 -11.30 -19.99
CA PRO A 534 -25.84 -12.14 -20.86
C PRO A 534 -27.27 -12.35 -20.33
N VAL A 535 -28.25 -12.12 -21.18
CA VAL A 535 -29.62 -12.59 -20.97
C VAL A 535 -29.68 -14.00 -21.53
N ILE A 536 -29.86 -14.98 -20.64
CA ILE A 536 -29.93 -16.41 -20.98
C ILE A 536 -31.40 -16.83 -20.92
N THR A 537 -31.85 -17.59 -21.93
CA THR A 537 -33.22 -18.12 -22.00
C THR A 537 -33.45 -19.21 -20.95
N ALA A 538 -34.70 -19.69 -20.82
CA ALA A 538 -34.97 -20.85 -19.97
C ALA A 538 -34.30 -22.10 -20.57
N PRO A 539 -33.39 -22.78 -19.84
CA PRO A 539 -32.60 -23.86 -20.42
C PRO A 539 -33.43 -25.12 -20.69
N ILE A 540 -33.05 -25.85 -21.74
CA ILE A 540 -33.67 -27.12 -22.10
C ILE A 540 -33.02 -28.22 -21.25
N ILE A 541 -33.79 -28.88 -20.38
CA ILE A 541 -33.29 -29.90 -19.46
C ILE A 541 -33.85 -31.27 -19.85
N HIS A 542 -32.97 -32.24 -20.07
CA HIS A 542 -33.34 -33.64 -20.21
C HIS A 542 -32.86 -34.41 -18.98
N ASN A 543 -33.76 -34.63 -18.01
CA ASN A 543 -33.45 -35.35 -16.76
C ASN A 543 -33.18 -36.86 -16.98
N ASN A 544 -33.56 -37.44 -18.12
CA ASN A 544 -33.24 -38.80 -18.58
C ASN A 544 -33.53 -39.97 -17.60
N SER A 545 -34.34 -39.73 -16.55
CA SER A 545 -34.58 -40.57 -15.37
C SER A 545 -35.16 -41.98 -15.62
N HIS A 546 -35.45 -42.35 -16.87
CA HIS A 546 -36.03 -43.64 -17.27
C HIS A 546 -35.23 -44.36 -18.37
N HIS A 547 -34.04 -43.84 -18.76
CA HIS A 547 -33.23 -44.41 -19.84
C HIS A 547 -31.86 -44.89 -19.32
N LEU A 548 -31.68 -46.21 -19.24
CA LEU A 548 -30.41 -46.83 -18.82
C LEU A 548 -29.24 -46.32 -19.67
N GLY A 549 -28.26 -45.68 -19.03
CA GLY A 549 -27.03 -45.20 -19.67
C GLY A 549 -27.05 -43.77 -20.20
N LEU A 550 -28.20 -43.08 -20.20
CA LEU A 550 -28.26 -41.65 -20.53
C LEU A 550 -28.20 -40.79 -19.26
N ARG A 551 -27.08 -40.08 -19.06
CA ARG A 551 -26.96 -39.09 -17.99
C ARG A 551 -27.89 -37.89 -18.23
N PRO A 552 -28.34 -37.18 -17.17
CA PRO A 552 -29.03 -35.91 -17.34
C PRO A 552 -28.17 -34.88 -18.10
N ASN A 553 -28.80 -34.02 -18.90
CA ASN A 553 -28.13 -32.87 -19.50
C ASN A 553 -28.98 -31.60 -19.45
N ILE A 554 -28.32 -30.46 -19.64
CA ILE A 554 -28.89 -29.12 -19.67
C ILE A 554 -28.28 -28.33 -20.82
N THR A 555 -29.10 -27.75 -21.69
CA THR A 555 -28.67 -26.96 -22.85
C THR A 555 -29.07 -25.50 -22.67
N PHE A 556 -28.08 -24.62 -22.84
CA PHE A 556 -28.25 -23.17 -22.81
C PHE A 556 -28.16 -22.59 -24.22
N GLU A 557 -29.09 -21.70 -24.53
CA GLU A 557 -29.19 -20.97 -25.79
C GLU A 557 -29.10 -19.45 -25.53
N TRP A 558 -28.79 -18.70 -26.58
CA TRP A 558 -28.51 -17.27 -26.52
C TRP A 558 -29.27 -16.55 -27.65
N GLU A 559 -29.77 -15.34 -27.38
CA GLU A 559 -30.28 -14.47 -28.43
C GLU A 559 -29.11 -13.87 -29.22
N LEU A 560 -29.18 -13.99 -30.56
CA LEU A 560 -28.19 -13.49 -31.52
C LEU A 560 -28.82 -12.47 -32.48
N PRO A 561 -28.06 -11.49 -33.01
CA PRO A 561 -26.64 -11.23 -32.74
C PRO A 561 -26.40 -10.66 -31.34
N PHE A 562 -25.18 -10.78 -30.83
CA PHE A 562 -24.86 -10.22 -29.52
C PHE A 562 -24.90 -8.68 -29.50
N PRO A 563 -25.06 -8.06 -28.30
CA PRO A 563 -24.99 -6.61 -28.18
C PRO A 563 -23.67 -6.07 -28.71
N LYS A 564 -23.73 -4.94 -29.41
CA LYS A 564 -22.57 -4.32 -30.05
C LYS A 564 -21.38 -4.17 -29.08
N ASP A 565 -20.19 -4.40 -29.61
CA ASP A 565 -18.87 -4.42 -28.95
C ASP A 565 -18.52 -5.73 -28.21
N TYR A 566 -19.40 -6.74 -28.22
CA TYR A 566 -19.10 -8.13 -27.84
C TYR A 566 -19.08 -9.06 -29.07
N ASP A 567 -18.27 -10.12 -29.01
CA ASP A 567 -18.07 -11.10 -30.10
C ASP A 567 -18.18 -12.56 -29.63
N GLY A 568 -18.37 -12.82 -28.34
CA GLY A 568 -18.45 -14.17 -27.80
C GLY A 568 -19.08 -14.28 -26.42
N ILE A 569 -19.16 -15.52 -25.92
CA ILE A 569 -19.69 -15.86 -24.59
C ILE A 569 -18.85 -16.96 -23.93
N SER A 570 -18.78 -16.91 -22.59
CA SER A 570 -18.14 -17.93 -21.75
C SER A 570 -19.10 -18.40 -20.66
N VAL A 571 -19.00 -19.68 -20.30
CA VAL A 571 -19.76 -20.29 -19.21
C VAL A 571 -18.81 -20.89 -18.17
N LEU A 572 -18.95 -20.46 -16.92
CA LEU A 572 -18.42 -21.21 -15.78
C LEU A 572 -19.45 -22.26 -15.33
N VAL A 573 -18.98 -23.45 -15.00
CA VAL A 573 -19.70 -24.44 -14.19
C VAL A 573 -18.88 -24.69 -12.93
N ASN A 574 -19.48 -24.50 -11.75
CA ASN A 574 -18.80 -24.62 -10.45
C ASN A 574 -17.53 -23.77 -10.33
N ASP A 575 -17.59 -22.52 -10.81
CA ASP A 575 -16.48 -21.56 -10.84
C ASP A 575 -15.28 -21.99 -11.74
N VAL A 576 -15.49 -22.93 -12.68
CA VAL A 576 -14.52 -23.38 -13.70
C VAL A 576 -15.03 -23.09 -15.11
N GLU A 577 -14.23 -22.47 -15.98
CA GLU A 577 -14.62 -22.22 -17.38
C GLU A 577 -14.77 -23.56 -18.15
N ARG A 578 -15.98 -23.86 -18.62
CA ARG A 578 -16.30 -25.09 -19.39
C ARG A 578 -16.62 -24.85 -20.85
N PHE A 579 -17.02 -23.64 -21.19
CA PHE A 579 -17.34 -23.24 -22.56
C PHE A 579 -16.80 -21.84 -22.83
N ARG A 580 -16.30 -21.64 -24.06
CA ARG A 580 -16.06 -20.33 -24.65
C ARG A 580 -16.30 -20.44 -26.15
N GLY A 581 -17.15 -19.59 -26.71
CA GLY A 581 -17.46 -19.57 -28.14
C GLY A 581 -17.60 -18.13 -28.65
N TYR A 582 -17.42 -17.95 -29.95
CA TYR A 582 -17.50 -16.66 -30.64
C TYR A 582 -18.56 -16.70 -31.75
N GLU A 583 -19.20 -15.57 -32.02
CA GLU A 583 -20.29 -15.45 -33.01
C GLU A 583 -19.78 -15.72 -34.45
N ASP A 584 -18.58 -15.23 -34.78
CA ASP A 584 -17.93 -15.41 -36.08
C ASP A 584 -17.45 -16.86 -36.34
N ALA A 585 -17.17 -17.60 -35.28
CA ALA A 585 -16.79 -19.01 -35.32
C ALA A 585 -17.98 -19.98 -35.51
N GLY A 586 -19.21 -19.48 -35.59
CA GLY A 586 -20.44 -20.29 -35.67
C GLY A 586 -20.88 -20.79 -34.29
N LEU A 587 -21.32 -19.87 -33.44
CA LEU A 587 -21.64 -20.15 -32.03
C LEU A 587 -22.76 -21.19 -31.86
N GLU A 588 -22.41 -22.38 -31.36
CA GLU A 588 -23.36 -23.43 -31.00
C GLU A 588 -23.98 -23.23 -29.59
N PRO A 589 -25.15 -23.82 -29.29
CA PRO A 589 -25.70 -23.93 -27.94
C PRO A 589 -24.79 -24.72 -26.99
N PHE A 590 -24.66 -24.29 -25.73
CA PHE A 590 -23.87 -25.02 -24.74
C PHE A 590 -24.69 -26.11 -24.07
N THR A 591 -24.48 -27.36 -24.47
CA THR A 591 -25.00 -28.54 -23.75
C THR A 591 -23.99 -29.02 -22.72
N TRP A 592 -24.37 -28.98 -21.44
CA TRP A 592 -23.63 -29.60 -20.35
C TRP A 592 -24.26 -30.94 -19.95
N VAL A 593 -23.45 -31.99 -19.88
CA VAL A 593 -23.86 -33.29 -19.33
C VAL A 593 -23.44 -33.36 -17.88
N ARG A 594 -24.36 -33.74 -16.99
CA ARG A 594 -24.14 -33.80 -15.55
C ARG A 594 -22.90 -34.61 -15.19
N HIS A 595 -21.96 -34.00 -14.46
CA HIS A 595 -20.69 -34.64 -14.12
C HIS A 595 -20.85 -35.66 -13.00
N ILE A 596 -21.59 -35.28 -11.95
CA ILE A 596 -21.91 -36.12 -10.79
C ILE A 596 -23.41 -35.98 -10.45
N GLU A 597 -24.06 -37.11 -10.22
CA GLU A 597 -25.48 -37.19 -9.87
C GLU A 597 -25.71 -36.76 -8.40
N GLY A 598 -26.88 -36.16 -8.11
CA GLY A 598 -27.25 -35.71 -6.76
C GLY A 598 -26.61 -34.40 -6.27
N LEU A 599 -25.59 -33.85 -6.94
CA LEU A 599 -24.95 -32.57 -6.56
C LEU A 599 -25.56 -31.36 -7.30
N ASN A 600 -25.52 -30.19 -6.69
CA ASN A 600 -25.93 -28.93 -7.33
C ASN A 600 -24.85 -28.47 -8.33
N GLU A 601 -25.22 -28.02 -9.54
CA GLU A 601 -24.27 -27.44 -10.51
C GLU A 601 -24.58 -25.96 -10.75
N TYR A 602 -23.57 -25.10 -10.60
CA TYR A 602 -23.72 -23.63 -10.60
C TYR A 602 -23.17 -23.01 -11.88
N PHE A 603 -24.03 -22.37 -12.66
CA PHE A 603 -23.73 -21.83 -13.99
C PHE A 603 -23.65 -20.31 -13.97
N ARG A 604 -22.61 -19.73 -14.57
CA ARG A 604 -22.37 -18.27 -14.66
C ARG A 604 -21.94 -17.89 -16.07
N PHE A 605 -22.48 -16.80 -16.61
CA PHE A 605 -22.35 -16.42 -18.02
C PHE A 605 -21.74 -15.02 -18.16
N ALA A 606 -20.80 -14.83 -19.09
CA ALA A 606 -20.20 -13.53 -19.40
C ALA A 606 -19.98 -13.36 -20.90
N TYR A 607 -20.23 -12.16 -21.42
CA TYR A 607 -19.82 -11.79 -22.78
C TYR A 607 -18.29 -11.63 -22.90
N PHE A 608 -17.78 -11.80 -24.11
CA PHE A 608 -16.38 -11.56 -24.48
C PHE A 608 -16.26 -10.47 -25.53
N SER A 609 -15.09 -9.84 -25.56
CA SER A 609 -14.64 -8.95 -26.63
C SER A 609 -13.18 -9.31 -26.92
N GLY A 610 -12.96 -10.08 -27.98
CA GLY A 610 -11.72 -10.78 -28.28
C GLY A 610 -11.28 -11.68 -27.12
N SER A 611 -10.09 -11.43 -26.57
CA SER A 611 -9.57 -12.17 -25.42
C SER A 611 -10.07 -11.66 -24.05
N VAL A 612 -10.85 -10.57 -24.00
CA VAL A 612 -11.25 -9.89 -22.77
C VAL A 612 -12.63 -10.34 -22.29
N ARG A 613 -12.68 -10.77 -21.02
CA ARG A 613 -13.87 -11.26 -20.31
C ARG A 613 -14.67 -10.10 -19.69
N SER A 614 -16.00 -10.10 -19.86
CA SER A 614 -16.92 -9.18 -19.17
C SER A 614 -17.32 -9.70 -17.77
N ASP A 615 -18.15 -8.97 -17.03
CA ASP A 615 -18.69 -9.48 -15.76
C ASP A 615 -19.47 -10.80 -15.94
N TYR A 616 -19.32 -11.70 -14.98
CA TYR A 616 -20.14 -12.91 -14.88
C TYR A 616 -21.46 -12.57 -14.17
N THR A 617 -22.54 -13.21 -14.59
CA THR A 617 -23.79 -13.25 -13.84
C THR A 617 -23.63 -13.89 -12.46
N LYS A 618 -24.55 -13.57 -11.54
CA LYS A 618 -24.83 -14.47 -10.40
C LYS A 618 -25.21 -15.87 -10.90
N ALA A 619 -25.02 -16.88 -10.07
CA ALA A 619 -25.23 -18.26 -10.47
C ALA A 619 -26.71 -18.54 -10.75
N GLY A 620 -26.97 -19.32 -11.81
CA GLY A 620 -28.17 -20.14 -11.91
C GLY A 620 -27.83 -21.55 -11.44
N THR A 621 -28.74 -22.19 -10.71
CA THR A 621 -28.47 -23.47 -10.05
C THR A 621 -29.27 -24.58 -10.71
N TRP A 622 -28.58 -25.57 -11.27
CA TRP A 622 -29.20 -26.84 -11.66
C TRP A 622 -29.15 -27.79 -10.48
N ARG A 623 -30.29 -28.00 -9.83
CA ARG A 623 -30.38 -28.72 -8.55
C ARG A 623 -30.01 -30.20 -8.71
N GLY A 624 -29.38 -30.76 -7.68
CA GLY A 624 -29.01 -32.18 -7.65
C GLY A 624 -30.18 -33.12 -7.33
N GLU A 625 -31.13 -32.67 -6.52
CA GLU A 625 -32.21 -33.50 -5.95
C GLU A 625 -33.34 -33.81 -6.96
N ASP A 626 -33.82 -32.79 -7.68
CA ASP A 626 -34.97 -32.87 -8.60
C ASP A 626 -34.60 -32.58 -10.07
N GLY A 627 -33.33 -32.24 -10.34
CA GLY A 627 -32.87 -31.81 -11.66
C GLY A 627 -33.47 -30.46 -12.11
N GLY A 628 -34.09 -29.70 -11.22
CA GLY A 628 -34.77 -28.44 -11.56
C GLY A 628 -33.82 -27.25 -11.65
N TRP A 629 -34.20 -26.26 -12.44
CA TRP A 629 -33.45 -24.99 -12.59
C TRP A 629 -33.85 -23.96 -11.52
N VAL A 630 -32.89 -23.14 -11.11
CA VAL A 630 -33.10 -21.84 -10.44
C VAL A 630 -32.48 -20.77 -11.35
N GLY A 631 -33.29 -19.82 -11.80
CA GLY A 631 -32.82 -18.70 -12.61
C GLY A 631 -31.84 -17.79 -11.84
N MET A 632 -30.94 -17.16 -12.58
CA MET A 632 -29.93 -16.25 -12.02
C MET A 632 -30.58 -15.04 -11.35
N GLU A 633 -30.09 -14.68 -10.16
CA GLU A 633 -30.39 -13.36 -9.57
C GLU A 633 -29.82 -12.22 -10.42
N SER A 634 -30.38 -11.02 -10.27
CA SER A 634 -29.89 -9.82 -10.94
C SER A 634 -28.54 -9.32 -10.39
N GLY A 635 -27.71 -8.82 -11.31
CA GLY A 635 -26.40 -8.22 -11.03
C GLY A 635 -25.21 -9.16 -11.29
N PRO A 636 -23.98 -8.60 -11.29
CA PRO A 636 -22.76 -9.38 -11.44
C PRO A 636 -22.40 -10.15 -10.16
N SER A 637 -21.53 -11.15 -10.32
CA SER A 637 -20.91 -11.94 -9.25
C SER A 637 -19.63 -11.31 -8.68
#